data_AF-A0A6G7YTF3-F1
#
_entry.id   AF-A0A6G7YTF3-F1
#
_cell.length_a   1.000
_cell.length_b   1.000
_cell.length_c   1.000
_cell.angle_alpha   90.00
_cell.angle_beta   90.00
_cell.angle_gamma   90.00
#
_symmetry.space_group_name_H-M   'P 1'
#
loop_
_entity.id
_entity.type
_entity.pdbx_description
1 polymer ?
#
loop_
_entity_poly.entity_id
_entity_poly.type
_entity_poly.pdbx_seq_one_letter_code
_entity_poly.pdbx_strand_id
1 'polypeptide(L)'
;MSDIEEMARLGVKAVRYPILWETVAPESPNELDFSWHDARLARLRELGIKVIGGLVHHGSGPRYTNYLDPKFADLLADYAAKVAARYPWIEAWTPVNEPFTTARLSCLYGHWYPHKTDINATFRATVIQCLGIKKAMEAIRRVIPHAELIVTEDVGHSFSTPELAYQAEHENERRWLSFDLLTGRVKPGHYFYDWLLELCASKEELDELATGGGTPSLIGFDYYLTSERFLDHRVERYRDVQPGSNGKDTYVDVEAVRVDRLRPKLGAVHRLQAAWERYGIPIAITEVHHGCTREEQVRWLNEIWTAAEAARRNGVDVRAVTVWALFGMVDWRSVLTRREGHYDVGAFDMRGEKARRTMLGTAAAALAQDGKFEHPVLDLPGWWRRPGRTHARRRFDMLPKSAVHARPILITGATGTLGQAFSRICAHRGLAHVLTSRAELDIADEESIAAAMERYKPWAVINTAGFVRTWEADEKQDECFAANAKGPELLANACKLHGVPLVTFSSDLVFDGKLGRPYVETDSPNPGCAYGRSKAEAEARLLEMDSDALIVRTSAFFGPWDRYNFLVNTIEQLRRGDEVIASDRKVVSPTYVPDLVHASLDLLLDGEKGIWHLTNKGAVSWHDLACEVADWAKLGRDRIRRPEREEAVDTSMTSNRGIVLRSLDGGLNDFFDHSEALRAIA
;
A
#
# COMPACT_ATOMS: atom_id res chain seq x y z
N MET A 1 -3.78 -22.70 5.79
CA MET A 1 -3.85 -22.30 7.22
C MET A 1 -2.63 -21.47 7.65
N SER A 2 -1.51 -21.53 6.93
CA SER A 2 -0.30 -20.72 7.17
C SER A 2 -0.56 -19.25 7.47
N ASP A 3 -1.47 -18.60 6.73
CA ASP A 3 -1.75 -17.17 6.89
C ASP A 3 -2.24 -16.83 8.30
N ILE A 4 -3.10 -17.67 8.87
CA ILE A 4 -3.60 -17.51 10.24
C ILE A 4 -2.46 -17.65 11.25
N GLU A 5 -1.52 -18.57 10.99
CA GLU A 5 -0.37 -18.78 11.85
C GLU A 5 0.61 -17.61 11.78
N GLU A 6 0.87 -17.07 10.57
CA GLU A 6 1.70 -15.88 10.41
C GLU A 6 1.09 -14.66 11.10
N MET A 7 -0.23 -14.47 10.96
CA MET A 7 -0.96 -13.43 11.69
C MET A 7 -0.82 -13.62 13.20
N ALA A 8 -1.00 -14.84 13.72
CA ALA A 8 -0.87 -15.12 15.15
C ALA A 8 0.52 -14.78 15.69
N ARG A 9 1.57 -15.02 14.89
CA ARG A 9 2.96 -14.66 15.22
C ARG A 9 3.23 -13.15 15.25
N LEU A 10 2.28 -12.31 14.86
CA LEU A 10 2.35 -10.87 15.14
C LEU A 10 1.99 -10.52 16.59
N GLY A 11 1.45 -11.47 17.37
CA GLY A 11 1.00 -11.21 18.74
C GLY A 11 -0.35 -10.48 18.80
N VAL A 12 -1.13 -10.48 17.72
CA VAL A 12 -2.48 -9.91 17.72
C VAL A 12 -3.41 -10.69 18.66
N LYS A 13 -4.22 -9.96 19.44
CA LYS A 13 -5.13 -10.54 20.43
C LYS A 13 -6.54 -10.79 19.87
N ALA A 14 -6.89 -10.07 18.83
CA ALA A 14 -8.19 -10.17 18.18
C ALA A 14 -8.05 -9.98 16.67
N VAL A 15 -8.97 -10.59 15.92
CA VAL A 15 -9.10 -10.39 14.48
C VAL A 15 -10.56 -10.12 14.14
N ARG A 16 -10.77 -9.12 13.29
CA ARG A 16 -12.06 -8.91 12.62
C ARG A 16 -12.15 -9.88 11.45
N TYR A 17 -12.92 -10.95 11.63
CA TYR A 17 -13.00 -12.04 10.67
C TYR A 17 -14.33 -11.99 9.89
N PRO A 18 -14.28 -11.91 8.55
CA PRO A 18 -15.48 -11.85 7.74
C PRO A 18 -16.07 -13.25 7.54
N ILE A 19 -17.26 -13.48 8.11
CA ILE A 19 -18.14 -14.63 7.85
C ILE A 19 -19.19 -14.13 6.85
N LEU A 20 -18.76 -13.88 5.61
CA LEU A 20 -19.54 -13.13 4.63
C LEU A 20 -20.79 -13.89 4.20
N TRP A 21 -21.94 -13.25 4.38
CA TRP A 21 -23.24 -13.81 4.07
C TRP A 21 -23.34 -14.28 2.61
N GLU A 22 -22.87 -13.46 1.67
CA GLU A 22 -22.86 -13.74 0.24
C GLU A 22 -21.96 -14.90 -0.17
N THR A 23 -21.00 -15.29 0.67
CA THR A 23 -20.13 -16.46 0.41
C THR A 23 -20.67 -17.75 1.00
N VAL A 24 -21.41 -17.65 2.12
CA VAL A 24 -21.98 -18.81 2.82
C VAL A 24 -23.32 -19.22 2.23
N ALA A 25 -24.16 -18.25 1.86
CA ALA A 25 -25.52 -18.47 1.36
C ALA A 25 -25.80 -17.60 0.11
N PRO A 26 -25.07 -17.81 -1.00
CA PRO A 26 -25.12 -16.93 -2.18
C PRO A 26 -26.47 -16.92 -2.89
N GLU A 27 -27.13 -18.07 -3.00
CA GLU A 27 -28.33 -18.28 -3.83
C GLU A 27 -29.63 -18.40 -3.01
N SER A 28 -29.53 -18.95 -1.79
CA SER A 28 -30.70 -19.23 -0.96
C SER A 28 -30.36 -19.11 0.53
N PRO A 29 -31.25 -18.52 1.36
CA PRO A 29 -31.04 -18.45 2.81
C PRO A 29 -31.07 -19.82 3.52
N ASN A 30 -31.52 -20.88 2.84
CA ASN A 30 -31.61 -22.23 3.38
C ASN A 30 -30.45 -23.15 2.99
N GLU A 31 -29.59 -22.71 2.08
CA GLU A 31 -28.42 -23.47 1.61
C GLU A 31 -27.16 -22.78 2.12
N LEU A 32 -26.62 -23.29 3.23
CA LEU A 32 -25.46 -22.69 3.89
C LEU A 32 -24.23 -23.59 3.78
N ASP A 33 -23.14 -23.07 3.22
CA ASP A 33 -21.82 -23.71 3.23
C ASP A 33 -20.86 -22.97 4.16
N PHE A 34 -20.59 -23.57 5.32
CA PHE A 34 -19.63 -23.06 6.29
C PHE A 34 -18.25 -23.72 6.19
N SER A 35 -18.03 -24.66 5.27
CA SER A 35 -16.82 -25.50 5.23
C SER A 35 -15.52 -24.69 5.22
N TRP A 36 -15.50 -23.57 4.49
CA TRP A 36 -14.38 -22.64 4.47
C TRP A 36 -14.13 -21.97 5.84
N HIS A 37 -15.19 -21.55 6.52
CA HIS A 37 -15.10 -20.83 7.79
C HIS A 37 -14.81 -21.79 8.95
N ASP A 38 -15.36 -23.00 8.95
CA ASP A 38 -15.17 -23.99 10.02
C ASP A 38 -13.70 -24.23 10.33
N ALA A 39 -12.92 -24.55 9.30
CA ALA A 39 -11.50 -24.85 9.45
C ALA A 39 -10.71 -23.64 9.99
N ARG A 40 -11.06 -22.42 9.55
CA ARG A 40 -10.34 -21.18 9.89
C ARG A 40 -10.69 -20.68 11.27
N LEU A 41 -11.97 -20.67 11.61
CA LEU A 41 -12.47 -20.28 12.92
C LEU A 41 -12.04 -21.27 14.00
N ALA A 42 -12.01 -22.58 13.71
CA ALA A 42 -11.41 -23.57 14.59
C ALA A 42 -9.93 -23.25 14.85
N ARG A 43 -9.16 -22.97 13.79
CA ARG A 43 -7.74 -22.62 13.93
C ARG A 43 -7.50 -21.34 14.72
N LEU A 44 -8.29 -20.30 14.49
CA LEU A 44 -8.23 -19.04 15.26
C LEU A 44 -8.50 -19.28 16.75
N ARG A 45 -9.50 -20.13 17.05
CA ARG A 45 -9.85 -20.51 18.42
C ARG A 45 -8.74 -21.32 19.09
N GLU A 46 -8.14 -22.29 18.41
CA GLU A 46 -6.99 -23.05 18.90
C GLU A 46 -5.79 -22.15 19.25
N LEU A 47 -5.57 -21.10 18.46
CA LEU A 47 -4.51 -20.13 18.67
C LEU A 47 -4.86 -19.06 19.72
N GLY A 48 -6.06 -19.12 20.31
CA GLY A 48 -6.51 -18.18 21.35
C GLY A 48 -6.78 -16.77 20.85
N ILE A 49 -7.04 -16.59 19.55
CA ILE A 49 -7.32 -15.27 18.95
C ILE A 49 -8.80 -14.95 19.10
N LYS A 50 -9.15 -13.83 19.74
CA LYS A 50 -10.56 -13.37 19.84
C LYS A 50 -11.08 -13.03 18.44
N VAL A 51 -12.19 -13.63 18.05
CA VAL A 51 -12.84 -13.33 16.78
C VAL A 51 -13.88 -12.24 16.98
N ILE A 52 -13.85 -11.22 16.12
CA ILE A 52 -14.94 -10.26 15.92
C ILE A 52 -15.64 -10.66 14.63
N GLY A 53 -16.85 -11.22 14.72
CA GLY A 53 -17.58 -11.76 13.58
C GLY A 53 -18.20 -10.66 12.71
N GLY A 54 -17.76 -10.54 11.46
CA GLY A 54 -18.37 -9.66 10.45
C GLY A 54 -19.30 -10.43 9.52
N LEU A 55 -20.52 -9.96 9.28
CA LEU A 55 -21.49 -10.68 8.43
C LEU A 55 -21.61 -10.07 7.02
N VAL A 56 -21.51 -8.74 6.93
CA VAL A 56 -21.55 -7.98 5.68
C VAL A 56 -20.44 -6.92 5.70
N HIS A 57 -19.59 -6.89 4.68
CA HIS A 57 -18.46 -5.96 4.60
C HIS A 57 -18.39 -5.34 3.19
N HIS A 58 -19.04 -4.18 3.03
CA HIS A 58 -19.22 -3.43 1.77
C HIS A 58 -20.01 -4.11 0.63
N GLY A 59 -20.07 -5.44 0.55
CA GLY A 59 -20.99 -6.16 -0.35
C GLY A 59 -22.45 -5.93 0.05
N SER A 60 -23.41 -5.94 -0.88
CA SER A 60 -24.83 -5.71 -0.57
C SER A 60 -25.57 -6.93 -0.01
N GLY A 61 -24.84 -7.93 0.49
CA GLY A 61 -25.39 -9.25 0.80
C GLY A 61 -25.55 -10.16 -0.44
N PRO A 62 -26.20 -11.31 -0.29
CA PRO A 62 -26.36 -12.34 -1.33
C PRO A 62 -27.32 -11.92 -2.45
N ARG A 63 -27.38 -12.71 -3.54
CA ARG A 63 -28.08 -12.36 -4.79
C ARG A 63 -29.59 -12.11 -4.64
N TYR A 64 -30.21 -12.58 -3.57
CA TYR A 64 -31.66 -12.49 -3.34
C TYR A 64 -32.08 -11.29 -2.47
N THR A 65 -31.17 -10.41 -2.07
CA THR A 65 -31.51 -9.20 -1.30
C THR A 65 -30.47 -8.09 -1.53
N ASN A 66 -30.71 -6.90 -1.00
CA ASN A 66 -29.75 -5.79 -0.98
C ASN A 66 -30.15 -4.68 0.00
N TYR A 67 -29.31 -3.65 0.15
CA TYR A 67 -29.54 -2.55 1.09
C TYR A 67 -30.81 -1.72 0.88
N LEU A 68 -31.50 -1.86 -0.26
CA LEU A 68 -32.79 -1.20 -0.52
C LEU A 68 -33.98 -2.17 -0.42
N ASP A 69 -33.73 -3.47 -0.26
CA ASP A 69 -34.77 -4.46 -0.05
C ASP A 69 -35.32 -4.36 1.38
N PRO A 70 -36.63 -4.13 1.59
CA PRO A 70 -37.23 -4.11 2.91
C PRO A 70 -37.01 -5.39 3.73
N LYS A 71 -36.75 -6.52 3.07
CA LYS A 71 -36.51 -7.81 3.75
C LYS A 71 -35.07 -7.99 4.23
N PHE A 72 -34.14 -7.12 3.84
CA PHE A 72 -32.72 -7.25 4.16
C PHE A 72 -32.49 -7.43 5.66
N ALA A 73 -33.14 -6.62 6.49
CA ALA A 73 -32.95 -6.64 7.94
C ALA A 73 -33.39 -7.97 8.57
N ASP A 74 -34.52 -8.53 8.13
CA ASP A 74 -35.04 -9.81 8.64
C ASP A 74 -34.20 -10.99 8.14
N LEU A 75 -33.78 -10.97 6.87
CA LEU A 75 -32.93 -11.98 6.28
C LEU A 75 -31.53 -12.00 6.90
N LEU A 76 -30.96 -10.82 7.18
CA LEU A 76 -29.68 -10.71 7.89
C LEU A 76 -29.80 -11.25 9.32
N ALA A 77 -30.92 -10.99 10.00
CA ALA A 77 -31.15 -11.50 11.35
C ALA A 77 -31.26 -13.04 11.39
N ASP A 78 -31.93 -13.64 10.42
CA ASP A 78 -31.98 -15.11 10.25
C ASP A 78 -30.58 -15.69 10.00
N TYR A 79 -29.80 -15.08 9.10
CA TYR A 79 -28.42 -15.48 8.89
C TYR A 79 -27.57 -15.35 10.16
N ALA A 80 -27.66 -14.22 10.86
CA ALA A 80 -26.95 -13.96 12.11
C ALA A 80 -27.28 -15.01 13.20
N ALA A 81 -28.55 -15.41 13.31
CA ALA A 81 -28.98 -16.49 14.22
C ALA A 81 -28.27 -17.81 13.90
N LYS A 82 -28.20 -18.19 12.62
CA LYS A 82 -27.55 -19.43 12.15
C LYS A 82 -26.05 -19.40 12.41
N VAL A 83 -25.39 -18.26 12.17
CA VAL A 83 -23.95 -18.09 12.45
C VAL A 83 -23.67 -18.16 13.96
N ALA A 84 -24.47 -17.47 14.79
CA ALA A 84 -24.30 -17.49 16.25
C ALA A 84 -24.54 -18.89 16.84
N ALA A 85 -25.56 -19.62 16.35
CA ALA A 85 -25.81 -21.00 16.76
C ALA A 85 -24.65 -21.94 16.40
N ARG A 86 -24.00 -21.71 15.26
CA ARG A 86 -22.83 -22.48 14.82
C ARG A 86 -21.57 -22.16 15.62
N TYR A 87 -21.35 -20.88 15.94
CA TYR A 87 -20.16 -20.40 16.62
C TYR A 87 -20.51 -19.66 17.93
N PRO A 88 -21.06 -20.36 18.94
CA PRO A 88 -21.57 -19.73 20.17
C PRO A 88 -20.48 -19.13 21.07
N TRP A 89 -19.21 -19.28 20.69
CA TRP A 89 -18.05 -18.76 21.39
C TRP A 89 -17.57 -17.40 20.85
N ILE A 90 -18.16 -16.89 19.76
CA ILE A 90 -17.85 -15.56 19.23
C ILE A 90 -18.69 -14.53 20.00
N GLU A 91 -18.03 -13.71 20.81
CA GLU A 91 -18.70 -12.78 21.72
C GLU A 91 -18.79 -11.36 21.19
N ALA A 92 -18.02 -11.00 20.16
CA ALA A 92 -17.99 -9.65 19.58
C ALA A 92 -18.37 -9.70 18.09
N TRP A 93 -19.20 -8.75 17.66
CA TRP A 93 -19.82 -8.78 16.33
C TRP A 93 -19.83 -7.41 15.67
N THR A 94 -19.63 -7.40 14.36
CA THR A 94 -19.88 -6.26 13.48
C THR A 94 -20.78 -6.72 12.33
N PRO A 95 -22.11 -6.81 12.53
CA PRO A 95 -23.01 -7.36 11.52
C PRO A 95 -22.89 -6.69 10.16
N VAL A 96 -22.73 -5.37 10.13
CA VAL A 96 -22.52 -4.58 8.90
C VAL A 96 -21.34 -3.63 9.13
N ASN A 97 -20.39 -3.59 8.17
CA ASN A 97 -19.31 -2.61 8.14
C ASN A 97 -19.76 -1.26 7.59
N GLU A 98 -19.40 -0.16 8.25
CA GLU A 98 -19.59 1.22 7.77
C GLU A 98 -20.94 1.43 7.03
N PRO A 99 -22.08 1.27 7.71
CA PRO A 99 -23.38 1.25 7.05
C PRO A 99 -23.67 2.53 6.24
N PHE A 100 -23.26 3.70 6.73
CA PHE A 100 -23.42 4.96 6.02
C PHE A 100 -22.42 5.11 4.87
N THR A 101 -21.13 4.83 5.07
CA THR A 101 -20.14 4.90 3.98
C THR A 101 -20.49 3.96 2.84
N THR A 102 -20.89 2.73 3.18
CA THR A 102 -21.35 1.74 2.19
C THR A 102 -22.58 2.23 1.45
N ALA A 103 -23.59 2.78 2.16
CA ALA A 103 -24.75 3.38 1.51
C ALA A 103 -24.37 4.53 0.58
N ARG A 104 -23.39 5.37 0.94
CA ARG A 104 -22.91 6.48 0.12
C ARG A 104 -22.26 5.99 -1.18
N LEU A 105 -21.39 4.99 -1.10
CA LEU A 105 -20.74 4.41 -2.28
C LEU A 105 -21.72 3.66 -3.18
N SER A 106 -22.71 2.99 -2.60
CA SER A 106 -23.74 2.24 -3.33
C SER A 106 -24.84 3.11 -3.94
N CYS A 107 -25.26 4.16 -3.22
CA CYS A 107 -26.47 4.91 -3.53
C CYS A 107 -26.28 6.39 -3.83
N LEU A 108 -25.20 7.03 -3.38
CA LEU A 108 -24.93 8.44 -3.75
C LEU A 108 -24.02 8.52 -4.97
N TYR A 109 -22.93 7.76 -4.95
CA TYR A 109 -21.91 7.76 -6.01
C TYR A 109 -22.14 6.67 -7.07
N GLY A 110 -22.98 5.69 -6.76
CA GLY A 110 -23.30 4.57 -7.66
C GLY A 110 -22.11 3.68 -8.01
N HIS A 111 -21.03 3.71 -7.22
CA HIS A 111 -19.82 2.92 -7.45
C HIS A 111 -20.06 1.44 -7.19
N TRP A 112 -20.82 1.12 -6.14
CA TRP A 112 -21.15 -0.25 -5.76
C TRP A 112 -22.61 -0.56 -5.98
N TYR A 113 -22.95 -1.84 -6.07
CA TYR A 113 -24.34 -2.28 -6.17
C TYR A 113 -25.18 -1.74 -4.99
N PRO A 114 -26.44 -1.28 -5.19
CA PRO A 114 -27.25 -1.36 -6.41
C PRO A 114 -27.07 -0.20 -7.41
N HIS A 115 -25.96 0.53 -7.35
CA HIS A 115 -25.59 1.60 -8.29
C HIS A 115 -26.63 2.72 -8.42
N LYS A 116 -27.23 3.12 -7.29
CA LYS A 116 -28.09 4.31 -7.27
C LYS A 116 -27.22 5.57 -7.18
N THR A 117 -27.79 6.69 -7.59
CA THR A 117 -27.18 8.04 -7.53
C THR A 117 -28.19 9.02 -6.95
N ASP A 118 -28.75 8.68 -5.80
CA ASP A 118 -29.81 9.41 -5.09
C ASP A 118 -29.51 9.47 -3.59
N ILE A 119 -29.61 10.68 -3.04
CA ILE A 119 -29.36 10.95 -1.63
C ILE A 119 -30.43 10.31 -0.74
N ASN A 120 -31.69 10.25 -1.19
CA ASN A 120 -32.76 9.63 -0.41
C ASN A 120 -32.59 8.10 -0.36
N ALA A 121 -32.18 7.47 -1.47
CA ALA A 121 -31.77 6.06 -1.47
C ALA A 121 -30.59 5.79 -0.52
N THR A 122 -29.65 6.73 -0.36
CA THR A 122 -28.54 6.62 0.60
C THR A 122 -29.05 6.60 2.05
N PHE A 123 -29.93 7.52 2.40
CA PHE A 123 -30.54 7.54 3.74
C PHE A 123 -31.42 6.33 4.00
N ARG A 124 -32.23 5.89 3.02
CA ARG A 124 -33.04 4.67 3.11
C ARG A 124 -32.16 3.44 3.37
N ALA A 125 -31.10 3.28 2.59
CA ALA A 125 -30.15 2.17 2.76
C ALA A 125 -29.46 2.20 4.14
N THR A 126 -29.16 3.39 4.66
CA THR A 126 -28.60 3.55 6.01
C THR A 126 -29.57 3.06 7.08
N VAL A 127 -30.85 3.45 6.99
CA VAL A 127 -31.90 3.02 7.93
C VAL A 127 -32.09 1.50 7.89
N ILE A 128 -32.22 0.90 6.70
CA ILE A 128 -32.36 -0.55 6.53
C ILE A 128 -31.16 -1.30 7.15
N GLN A 129 -29.93 -0.82 6.91
CA GLN A 129 -28.73 -1.44 7.49
C GLN A 129 -28.72 -1.31 9.02
N CYS A 130 -29.08 -0.16 9.59
CA CYS A 130 -29.17 0.02 11.04
C CYS A 130 -30.24 -0.90 11.67
N LEU A 131 -31.40 -1.08 11.03
CA LEU A 131 -32.41 -2.06 11.43
C LEU A 131 -31.85 -3.49 11.36
N GLY A 132 -31.13 -3.81 10.29
CA GLY A 132 -30.45 -5.09 10.12
C GLY A 132 -29.44 -5.37 11.24
N ILE A 133 -28.61 -4.40 11.61
CA ILE A 133 -27.67 -4.50 12.75
C ILE A 133 -28.44 -4.79 14.05
N LYS A 134 -29.48 -4.00 14.34
CA LYS A 134 -30.30 -4.17 15.54
C LYS A 134 -30.91 -5.58 15.60
N LYS A 135 -31.61 -6.01 14.54
CA LYS A 135 -32.27 -7.32 14.48
C LYS A 135 -31.28 -8.48 14.50
N ALA A 136 -30.14 -8.35 13.83
CA ALA A 136 -29.06 -9.32 13.90
C ALA A 136 -28.53 -9.48 15.32
N MET A 137 -28.29 -8.37 16.04
CA MET A 137 -27.83 -8.45 17.43
C MET A 137 -28.87 -9.03 18.38
N GLU A 138 -30.16 -8.77 18.18
CA GLU A 138 -31.22 -9.45 18.94
C GLU A 138 -31.21 -10.95 18.70
N ALA A 139 -31.08 -11.38 17.44
CA ALA A 139 -30.99 -12.78 17.08
C ALA A 139 -29.74 -13.46 17.68
N ILE A 140 -28.58 -12.80 17.59
CA ILE A 140 -27.33 -13.26 18.20
C ILE A 140 -27.49 -13.38 19.72
N ARG A 141 -28.05 -12.36 20.39
CA ARG A 141 -28.20 -12.33 21.86
C ARG A 141 -29.19 -13.34 22.42
N ARG A 142 -30.10 -13.89 21.60
CA ARG A 142 -30.91 -15.06 22.00
C ARG A 142 -30.06 -16.32 22.18
N VAL A 143 -28.94 -16.41 21.48
CA VAL A 143 -27.98 -17.52 21.57
C VAL A 143 -26.83 -17.19 22.53
N ILE A 144 -26.32 -15.96 22.47
CA ILE A 144 -25.14 -15.47 23.20
C ILE A 144 -25.55 -14.19 23.96
N PRO A 145 -26.17 -14.29 25.16
CA PRO A 145 -26.78 -13.15 25.84
C PRO A 145 -25.85 -11.96 26.10
N HIS A 146 -24.55 -12.21 26.26
CA HIS A 146 -23.52 -11.20 26.51
C HIS A 146 -22.83 -10.69 25.24
N ALA A 147 -23.34 -10.98 24.05
CA ALA A 147 -22.73 -10.55 22.79
C ALA A 147 -22.60 -9.02 22.66
N GLU A 148 -21.37 -8.58 22.40
CA GLU A 148 -20.95 -7.19 22.21
C GLU A 148 -21.15 -6.77 20.75
N LEU A 149 -21.75 -5.59 20.56
CA LEU A 149 -21.86 -4.97 19.24
C LEU A 149 -20.72 -3.96 19.05
N ILE A 150 -19.97 -4.12 17.97
CA ILE A 150 -18.97 -3.17 17.48
C ILE A 150 -19.47 -2.60 16.16
N VAL A 151 -19.74 -1.29 16.11
CA VAL A 151 -20.16 -0.59 14.90
C VAL A 151 -19.02 0.28 14.42
N THR A 152 -18.65 0.16 13.15
CA THR A 152 -17.56 0.92 12.53
C THR A 152 -18.13 1.93 11.52
N GLU A 153 -17.44 3.06 11.36
CA GLU A 153 -17.67 4.04 10.28
C GLU A 153 -16.36 4.76 9.92
N ASP A 154 -16.32 5.30 8.70
CA ASP A 154 -15.34 6.31 8.28
C ASP A 154 -15.68 7.64 8.95
N VAL A 155 -14.91 8.01 9.99
CA VAL A 155 -15.19 9.22 10.77
C VAL A 155 -14.21 10.34 10.42
N GLY A 156 -14.62 11.18 9.47
CA GLY A 156 -13.92 12.40 9.06
C GLY A 156 -14.37 13.69 9.76
N HIS A 157 -13.94 14.84 9.22
CA HIS A 157 -14.48 16.16 9.53
C HIS A 157 -14.41 17.06 8.29
N SER A 158 -15.52 17.74 8.00
CA SER A 158 -15.62 18.66 6.87
C SER A 158 -15.38 20.08 7.36
N PHE A 159 -14.28 20.69 6.92
CA PHE A 159 -13.99 22.11 7.06
C PHE A 159 -14.46 22.86 5.82
N SER A 160 -14.59 24.19 5.89
CA SER A 160 -14.95 24.98 4.71
C SER A 160 -14.50 26.43 4.75
N THR A 161 -14.66 27.12 3.61
CA THR A 161 -14.77 28.58 3.59
C THR A 161 -16.08 29.03 4.22
N PRO A 162 -16.16 30.26 4.77
CA PRO A 162 -17.37 30.77 5.44
C PRO A 162 -18.66 30.62 4.63
N GLU A 163 -18.60 30.78 3.31
CA GLU A 163 -19.72 30.69 2.37
C GLU A 163 -20.32 29.28 2.32
N LEU A 164 -19.50 28.26 2.56
CA LEU A 164 -19.89 26.84 2.58
C LEU A 164 -20.01 26.30 4.01
N ALA A 165 -20.14 27.17 5.02
CA ALA A 165 -20.31 26.73 6.41
C ALA A 165 -21.54 25.83 6.58
N TYR A 166 -22.66 26.16 5.93
CA TYR A 166 -23.90 25.36 5.98
C TYR A 166 -23.71 23.95 5.42
N GLN A 167 -22.95 23.81 4.33
CA GLN A 167 -22.69 22.49 3.72
C GLN A 167 -21.75 21.68 4.61
N ALA A 168 -20.70 22.31 5.16
CA ALA A 168 -19.81 21.63 6.10
C ALA A 168 -20.54 21.18 7.37
N GLU A 169 -21.47 21.98 7.88
CA GLU A 169 -22.34 21.61 9.00
C GLU A 169 -23.21 20.40 8.65
N HIS A 170 -23.87 20.42 7.49
CA HIS A 170 -24.64 19.27 6.99
C HIS A 170 -23.80 17.99 6.94
N GLU A 171 -22.59 18.04 6.37
CA GLU A 171 -21.69 16.89 6.31
C GLU A 171 -21.22 16.41 7.70
N ASN A 172 -21.00 17.35 8.63
CA ASN A 172 -20.57 17.04 9.98
C ASN A 172 -21.68 16.47 10.88
N GLU A 173 -22.95 16.76 10.59
CA GLU A 173 -24.08 16.02 11.16
C GLU A 173 -24.24 14.66 10.49
N ARG A 174 -24.13 14.63 9.15
CA ARG A 174 -24.36 13.42 8.34
C ARG A 174 -23.43 12.26 8.70
N ARG A 175 -22.15 12.54 8.97
CA ARG A 175 -21.15 11.52 9.34
C ARG A 175 -21.50 10.74 10.62
N TRP A 176 -22.38 11.28 11.48
CA TRP A 176 -22.78 10.63 12.73
C TRP A 176 -24.03 9.78 12.60
N LEU A 177 -24.70 9.81 11.44
CA LEU A 177 -26.07 9.35 11.29
C LEU A 177 -26.29 7.89 11.69
N SER A 178 -25.41 6.98 11.27
CA SER A 178 -25.54 5.55 11.61
C SER A 178 -25.39 5.31 13.12
N PHE A 179 -24.42 5.95 13.76
CA PHE A 179 -24.28 5.92 15.22
C PHE A 179 -25.48 6.54 15.94
N ASP A 180 -26.00 7.67 15.45
CA ASP A 180 -27.16 8.33 16.04
C ASP A 180 -28.44 7.50 15.92
N LEU A 181 -28.64 6.82 14.79
CA LEU A 181 -29.73 5.86 14.60
C LEU A 181 -29.62 4.70 15.60
N LEU A 182 -28.43 4.08 15.69
CA LEU A 182 -28.20 2.90 16.52
C LEU A 182 -28.23 3.19 18.02
N THR A 183 -27.81 4.39 18.43
CA THR A 183 -27.88 4.87 19.83
C THR A 183 -29.23 5.49 20.20
N GLY A 184 -30.21 5.49 19.29
CA GLY A 184 -31.56 6.00 19.53
C GLY A 184 -31.64 7.51 19.73
N ARG A 185 -30.73 8.27 19.12
CA ARG A 185 -30.67 9.75 19.17
C ARG A 185 -31.52 10.43 18.11
N VAL A 186 -31.80 9.74 17.01
CA VAL A 186 -32.67 10.26 15.94
C VAL A 186 -34.13 10.25 16.42
N LYS A 187 -34.56 11.39 16.96
CA LYS A 187 -35.88 11.66 17.56
C LYS A 187 -36.36 13.05 17.13
N PRO A 188 -37.62 13.47 17.38
CA PRO A 188 -38.07 14.82 17.06
C PRO A 188 -37.09 15.90 17.56
N GLY A 189 -36.66 16.79 16.66
CA GLY A 189 -35.64 17.81 16.92
C GLY A 189 -34.21 17.43 16.51
N HIS A 190 -33.95 16.18 16.14
CA HIS A 190 -32.67 15.79 15.53
C HIS A 190 -32.57 16.29 14.07
N TYR A 191 -31.36 16.67 13.64
CA TYR A 191 -31.10 17.32 12.34
C TYR A 191 -31.73 16.59 11.14
N PHE A 192 -31.66 15.25 11.12
CA PHE A 192 -32.21 14.42 10.04
C PHE A 192 -33.60 13.83 10.30
N TYR A 193 -34.22 14.07 11.47
CA TYR A 193 -35.45 13.34 11.84
C TYR A 193 -36.60 13.58 10.86
N ASP A 194 -36.93 14.84 10.59
CA ASP A 194 -38.06 15.19 9.70
C ASP A 194 -37.77 14.75 8.26
N TRP A 195 -36.54 14.95 7.77
CA TRP A 195 -36.13 14.46 6.43
C TRP A 195 -36.34 12.95 6.31
N LEU A 196 -35.82 12.18 7.27
CA LEU A 196 -35.93 10.72 7.24
C LEU A 196 -37.41 10.29 7.25
N LEU A 197 -38.23 10.90 8.10
CA LEU A 197 -39.64 10.56 8.22
C LEU A 197 -40.43 10.89 6.94
N GLU A 198 -40.11 11.99 6.27
CA GLU A 198 -40.81 12.41 5.06
C GLU A 198 -40.43 11.57 3.83
N LEU A 199 -39.16 11.16 3.70
CA LEU A 199 -38.61 10.69 2.43
C LEU A 199 -37.92 9.33 2.46
N CYS A 200 -37.56 8.79 3.64
CA CYS A 200 -36.61 7.66 3.72
C CYS A 200 -36.97 6.57 4.72
N ALA A 201 -37.84 6.82 5.69
CA ALA A 201 -38.18 5.89 6.77
C ALA A 201 -39.60 6.10 7.24
N SER A 202 -40.25 5.01 7.65
CA SER A 202 -41.50 5.07 8.40
C SER A 202 -41.25 5.50 9.84
N LYS A 203 -42.30 6.00 10.51
CA LYS A 203 -42.23 6.35 11.93
C LYS A 203 -41.91 5.11 12.77
N GLU A 204 -42.49 3.97 12.43
CA GLU A 204 -42.33 2.70 13.12
C GLU A 204 -40.87 2.23 13.09
N GLU A 205 -40.17 2.39 11.96
CA GLU A 205 -38.75 2.05 11.83
C GLU A 205 -37.86 2.96 12.69
N LEU A 206 -38.16 4.26 12.74
CA LEU A 206 -37.41 5.21 13.58
C LEU A 206 -37.69 4.96 15.07
N ASP A 207 -38.94 4.68 15.44
CA ASP A 207 -39.34 4.33 16.80
C ASP A 207 -38.67 3.01 17.24
N GLU A 208 -38.56 2.03 16.34
CA GLU A 208 -37.84 0.77 16.58
C GLU A 208 -36.35 1.02 16.89
N LEU A 209 -35.66 1.83 16.09
CA LEU A 209 -34.26 2.20 16.34
C LEU A 209 -34.09 3.04 17.62
N ALA A 210 -35.07 3.90 17.93
CA ALA A 210 -35.08 4.75 19.11
C ALA A 210 -35.15 3.98 20.44
N THR A 211 -35.53 2.68 20.42
CA THR A 211 -35.49 1.80 21.60
C THR A 211 -34.07 1.59 22.15
N GLY A 212 -33.03 1.85 21.35
CA GLY A 212 -31.63 1.69 21.76
C GLY A 212 -31.13 0.23 21.72
N GLY A 213 -31.93 -0.72 21.23
CA GLY A 213 -31.51 -2.13 21.09
C GLY A 213 -30.29 -2.35 20.17
N GLY A 214 -29.99 -1.37 19.32
CA GLY A 214 -28.80 -1.33 18.46
C GLY A 214 -27.60 -0.56 19.06
N THR A 215 -27.64 -0.14 20.32
CA THR A 215 -26.56 0.64 20.92
C THR A 215 -25.26 -0.18 20.95
N PRO A 216 -24.15 0.31 20.37
CA PRO A 216 -22.89 -0.42 20.36
C PRO A 216 -22.26 -0.47 21.76
N SER A 217 -21.58 -1.58 22.03
CA SER A 217 -20.69 -1.72 23.18
C SER A 217 -19.34 -1.02 22.95
N LEU A 218 -18.96 -0.87 21.68
CA LEU A 218 -17.72 -0.23 21.23
C LEU A 218 -17.97 0.48 19.89
N ILE A 219 -17.50 1.72 19.76
CA ILE A 219 -17.51 2.45 18.50
C ILE A 219 -16.15 2.24 17.80
N GLY A 220 -16.20 1.78 16.56
CA GLY A 220 -15.05 1.65 15.68
C GLY A 220 -14.86 2.87 14.80
N PHE A 221 -13.62 3.37 14.76
CA PHE A 221 -13.16 4.48 13.96
C PHE A 221 -12.29 3.96 12.82
N ASP A 222 -12.83 3.95 11.61
CA ASP A 222 -12.05 3.73 10.40
C ASP A 222 -11.54 5.11 10.00
N TYR A 223 -10.23 5.34 10.12
CA TYR A 223 -9.68 6.70 10.02
C TYR A 223 -8.48 6.77 9.09
N TYR A 224 -8.65 7.52 8.01
CA TYR A 224 -7.69 7.70 6.95
C TYR A 224 -7.19 9.15 6.91
N LEU A 225 -5.97 9.36 6.39
CA LEU A 225 -5.40 10.69 6.19
C LEU A 225 -6.30 11.64 5.38
N THR A 226 -7.13 11.07 4.51
CA THR A 226 -8.02 11.78 3.58
C THR A 226 -9.48 11.82 4.04
N SER A 227 -9.81 11.26 5.21
CA SER A 227 -11.16 11.31 5.80
C SER A 227 -11.57 12.74 6.17
N GLU A 228 -10.62 13.60 6.54
CA GLU A 228 -10.90 15.01 6.78
C GLU A 228 -10.89 15.81 5.47
N ARG A 229 -11.97 16.56 5.21
CA ARG A 229 -12.25 17.23 3.94
C ARG A 229 -12.30 18.75 4.10
N PHE A 230 -12.04 19.48 3.03
CA PHE A 230 -12.14 20.94 2.99
C PHE A 230 -12.94 21.37 1.76
N LEU A 231 -14.04 22.07 2.00
CA LEU A 231 -14.93 22.60 0.96
C LEU A 231 -14.56 24.05 0.63
N ASP A 232 -14.30 24.35 -0.65
CA ASP A 232 -13.93 25.69 -1.10
C ASP A 232 -14.70 26.11 -2.36
N HIS A 233 -15.46 27.20 -2.27
CA HIS A 233 -16.24 27.76 -3.38
C HIS A 233 -15.34 28.37 -4.48
N ARG A 234 -14.06 28.62 -4.18
CA ARG A 234 -13.09 29.24 -5.09
C ARG A 234 -12.42 28.21 -5.99
N VAL A 235 -13.24 27.59 -6.84
CA VAL A 235 -12.86 26.48 -7.73
C VAL A 235 -11.65 26.81 -8.61
N GLU A 236 -11.45 28.07 -8.99
CA GLU A 236 -10.35 28.53 -9.84
C GLU A 236 -8.97 28.36 -9.21
N ARG A 237 -8.90 28.16 -7.88
CA ARG A 237 -7.66 27.88 -7.16
C ARG A 237 -7.17 26.44 -7.32
N TYR A 238 -8.01 25.55 -7.83
CA TYR A 238 -7.77 24.10 -7.88
C TYR A 238 -7.93 23.58 -9.31
N ARG A 239 -6.97 23.91 -10.18
CA ARG A 239 -7.05 23.61 -11.63
C ARG A 239 -7.18 22.12 -11.96
N ASP A 240 -6.64 21.25 -11.11
CA ASP A 240 -6.58 19.80 -11.33
C ASP A 240 -7.63 19.04 -10.51
N VAL A 241 -8.59 19.75 -9.90
CA VAL A 241 -9.68 19.15 -9.11
C VAL A 241 -11.00 19.46 -9.80
N GLN A 242 -11.77 18.42 -10.11
CA GLN A 242 -13.11 18.62 -10.68
C GLN A 242 -14.06 19.18 -9.61
N PRO A 243 -14.73 20.32 -9.86
CA PRO A 243 -15.73 20.85 -8.94
C PRO A 243 -16.97 19.95 -8.85
N GLY A 244 -17.52 19.82 -7.65
CA GLY A 244 -18.84 19.25 -7.41
C GLY A 244 -19.89 20.34 -7.19
N SER A 245 -21.14 19.93 -7.02
CA SER A 245 -22.24 20.81 -6.63
C SER A 245 -23.24 20.08 -5.74
N ASN A 246 -23.83 20.80 -4.79
CA ASN A 246 -24.98 20.34 -4.01
C ASN A 246 -26.33 20.89 -4.54
N GLY A 247 -26.34 21.44 -5.75
CA GLY A 247 -27.51 22.10 -6.35
C GLY A 247 -27.73 23.55 -5.90
N LYS A 248 -27.00 24.04 -4.90
CA LYS A 248 -27.02 25.43 -4.43
C LYS A 248 -25.73 26.18 -4.76
N ASP A 249 -24.58 25.58 -4.44
CA ASP A 249 -23.25 26.12 -4.72
C ASP A 249 -22.42 25.10 -5.52
N THR A 250 -21.46 25.61 -6.29
CA THR A 250 -20.41 24.82 -6.93
C THR A 250 -19.12 25.01 -6.15
N TYR A 251 -18.46 23.91 -5.78
CA TYR A 251 -17.28 23.95 -4.91
C TYR A 251 -16.36 22.77 -5.18
N VAL A 252 -15.11 22.89 -4.76
CA VAL A 252 -14.21 21.73 -4.67
C VAL A 252 -14.30 21.10 -3.29
N ASP A 253 -14.24 19.78 -3.27
CA ASP A 253 -14.02 18.98 -2.08
C ASP A 253 -12.61 18.40 -2.16
N VAL A 254 -11.71 18.85 -1.28
CA VAL A 254 -10.29 18.44 -1.27
C VAL A 254 -9.87 17.88 0.08
N GLU A 255 -8.76 17.14 0.13
CA GLU A 255 -8.23 16.60 1.37
C GLU A 255 -7.78 17.74 2.30
N ALA A 256 -8.33 17.81 3.51
CA ALA A 256 -8.00 18.87 4.48
C ALA A 256 -6.50 18.88 4.85
N VAL A 257 -5.84 17.71 4.78
CA VAL A 257 -4.41 17.53 5.00
C VAL A 257 -3.52 18.35 4.05
N ARG A 258 -4.05 18.74 2.88
CA ARG A 258 -3.40 19.59 1.88
C ARG A 258 -3.65 21.07 2.09
N VAL A 259 -4.31 21.45 3.19
CA VAL A 259 -4.64 22.84 3.52
C VAL A 259 -3.89 23.26 4.79
N ASP A 260 -2.74 23.91 4.62
CA ASP A 260 -1.79 24.20 5.71
C ASP A 260 -2.40 24.85 6.95
N ARG A 261 -3.31 25.82 6.76
CA ARG A 261 -3.98 26.52 7.88
C ARG A 261 -4.84 25.60 8.76
N LEU A 262 -5.23 24.43 8.27
CA LEU A 262 -6.02 23.46 9.02
C LEU A 262 -5.17 22.55 9.90
N ARG A 263 -3.84 22.47 9.68
CA ARG A 263 -2.94 21.54 10.39
C ARG A 263 -3.16 21.43 11.91
N PRO A 264 -3.40 22.52 12.67
CA PRO A 264 -3.64 22.41 14.12
C PRO A 264 -4.97 21.75 14.51
N LYS A 265 -5.92 21.63 13.57
CA LYS A 265 -7.28 21.11 13.78
C LYS A 265 -7.47 19.68 13.24
N LEU A 266 -6.46 19.14 12.54
CA LEU A 266 -6.50 17.81 11.95
C LEU A 266 -6.03 16.74 12.93
N GLY A 267 -6.32 15.48 12.61
CA GLY A 267 -5.75 14.31 13.27
C GLY A 267 -6.72 13.58 14.20
N ALA A 268 -6.43 12.30 14.40
CA ALA A 268 -7.30 11.36 15.11
C ALA A 268 -7.67 11.80 16.53
N VAL A 269 -6.77 12.47 17.28
CA VAL A 269 -7.04 12.91 18.67
C VAL A 269 -8.33 13.74 18.75
N HIS A 270 -8.51 14.70 17.84
CA HIS A 270 -9.70 15.55 17.82
C HIS A 270 -10.97 14.78 17.49
N ARG A 271 -10.87 13.76 16.62
CA ARG A 271 -12.01 12.95 16.19
C ARG A 271 -12.43 11.97 17.29
N LEU A 272 -11.47 11.35 17.96
CA LEU A 272 -11.68 10.47 19.10
C LEU A 272 -12.32 11.23 20.28
N GLN A 273 -11.83 12.43 20.58
CA GLN A 273 -12.42 13.31 21.60
C GLN A 273 -13.86 13.67 21.26
N ALA A 274 -14.14 14.10 20.02
CA ALA A 274 -15.48 14.46 19.60
C ALA A 274 -16.49 13.29 19.71
N ALA A 275 -16.10 12.07 19.37
CA ALA A 275 -16.98 10.90 19.57
C ALA A 275 -17.18 10.57 21.05
N TRP A 276 -16.12 10.65 21.86
CA TRP A 276 -16.23 10.38 23.28
C TRP A 276 -17.13 11.39 24.00
N GLU A 277 -16.96 12.68 23.71
CA GLU A 277 -17.83 13.75 24.21
C GLU A 277 -19.28 13.55 23.75
N ARG A 278 -19.48 13.11 22.50
CA ARG A 278 -20.80 12.88 21.96
C ARG A 278 -21.48 11.69 22.62
N TYR A 279 -20.83 10.53 22.71
CA TYR A 279 -21.47 9.25 23.03
C TYR A 279 -21.13 8.68 24.40
N GLY A 280 -19.94 8.93 24.95
CA GLY A 280 -19.46 8.29 26.18
C GLY A 280 -19.31 6.76 26.06
N ILE A 281 -19.21 6.24 24.84
CA ILE A 281 -19.03 4.80 24.54
C ILE A 281 -17.55 4.54 24.24
N PRO A 282 -16.95 3.43 24.73
CA PRO A 282 -15.57 3.09 24.43
C PRO A 282 -15.28 3.07 22.92
N ILE A 283 -14.06 3.41 22.54
CA ILE A 283 -13.67 3.59 21.13
C ILE A 283 -12.52 2.65 20.77
N ALA A 284 -12.54 2.11 19.56
CA ALA A 284 -11.38 1.50 18.92
C ALA A 284 -11.13 2.16 17.57
N ILE A 285 -9.87 2.28 17.17
CA ILE A 285 -9.53 2.65 15.79
C ILE A 285 -9.48 1.33 15.01
N THR A 286 -10.49 1.08 14.19
CA THR A 286 -10.81 -0.24 13.64
C THR A 286 -10.24 -0.48 12.24
N GLU A 287 -9.76 0.57 11.57
CA GLU A 287 -8.95 0.48 10.36
C GLU A 287 -7.88 1.59 10.33
N VAL A 288 -6.62 1.18 10.29
CA VAL A 288 -5.47 2.07 10.06
C VAL A 288 -4.71 1.59 8.84
N HIS A 289 -4.86 2.33 7.73
CA HIS A 289 -4.20 2.03 6.48
C HIS A 289 -3.69 3.29 5.78
N HIS A 290 -2.61 3.13 5.04
CA HIS A 290 -2.19 4.11 4.05
C HIS A 290 -1.68 3.38 2.81
N GLY A 291 -2.37 3.53 1.67
CA GLY A 291 -1.98 2.93 0.39
C GLY A 291 -0.75 3.64 -0.21
N CYS A 292 0.41 3.48 0.45
CA CYS A 292 1.66 4.16 0.13
C CYS A 292 2.86 3.24 0.40
N THR A 293 4.07 3.79 0.34
CA THR A 293 5.31 3.07 0.60
C THR A 293 5.42 2.60 2.05
N ARG A 294 6.27 1.59 2.31
CA ARG A 294 6.44 0.93 3.62
C ARG A 294 6.67 1.92 4.78
N GLU A 295 7.56 2.88 4.59
CA GLU A 295 7.88 3.89 5.59
C GLU A 295 6.70 4.83 5.86
N GLU A 296 5.91 5.19 4.85
CA GLU A 296 4.73 6.05 5.03
C GLU A 296 3.59 5.28 5.72
N GLN A 297 3.42 3.99 5.42
CA GLN A 297 2.51 3.10 6.16
C GLN A 297 2.86 3.05 7.65
N VAL A 298 4.14 2.84 7.97
CA VAL A 298 4.62 2.75 9.36
C VAL A 298 4.56 4.10 10.08
N ARG A 299 4.91 5.21 9.40
CA ARG A 299 4.74 6.56 9.94
C ARG A 299 3.28 6.84 10.30
N TRP A 300 2.34 6.40 9.46
CA TRP A 300 0.91 6.57 9.72
C TRP A 300 0.45 5.73 10.91
N LEU A 301 0.80 4.45 10.93
CA LEU A 301 0.48 3.56 12.06
C LEU A 301 1.02 4.12 13.38
N ASN A 302 2.28 4.58 13.40
CA ASN A 302 2.90 5.15 14.60
C ASN A 302 2.21 6.46 15.04
N GLU A 303 1.82 7.32 14.09
CA GLU A 303 1.09 8.54 14.38
C GLU A 303 -0.29 8.26 14.99
N ILE A 304 -1.01 7.26 14.46
CA ILE A 304 -2.31 6.84 14.99
C ILE A 304 -2.18 6.20 16.36
N TRP A 305 -1.18 5.34 16.57
CA TRP A 305 -0.88 4.77 17.88
C TRP A 305 -0.63 5.88 18.92
N THR A 306 0.25 6.83 18.59
CA THR A 306 0.56 7.98 19.44
C THR A 306 -0.68 8.84 19.72
N ALA A 307 -1.55 9.03 18.72
CA ALA A 307 -2.81 9.75 18.87
C ALA A 307 -3.79 9.01 19.80
N ALA A 308 -3.90 7.69 19.70
CA ALA A 308 -4.71 6.88 20.60
C ALA A 308 -4.21 6.98 22.06
N GLU A 309 -2.90 6.92 22.29
CA GLU A 309 -2.32 7.13 23.61
C GLU A 309 -2.57 8.54 24.15
N ALA A 310 -2.43 9.57 23.31
CA ALA A 310 -2.72 10.95 23.68
C ALA A 310 -4.20 11.14 24.05
N ALA A 311 -5.12 10.56 23.28
CA ALA A 311 -6.54 10.58 23.60
C ALA A 311 -6.84 9.90 24.95
N ARG A 312 -6.21 8.74 25.22
CA ARG A 312 -6.33 8.06 26.53
C ARG A 312 -5.85 8.93 27.69
N ARG A 313 -4.70 9.60 27.53
CA ARG A 313 -4.20 10.56 28.54
C ARG A 313 -5.18 11.73 28.77
N ASN A 314 -5.96 12.09 27.75
CA ASN A 314 -6.99 13.12 27.82
C ASN A 314 -8.37 12.59 28.28
N GLY A 315 -8.46 11.36 28.79
CA GLY A 315 -9.70 10.81 29.38
C GLY A 315 -10.64 10.10 28.40
N VAL A 316 -10.23 9.91 27.14
CA VAL A 316 -10.98 9.11 26.16
C VAL A 316 -10.74 7.61 26.40
N ASP A 317 -11.78 6.81 26.44
CA ASP A 317 -11.67 5.36 26.60
C ASP A 317 -11.35 4.63 25.28
N VAL A 318 -10.09 4.75 24.82
CA VAL A 318 -9.61 4.05 23.62
C VAL A 318 -9.10 2.65 23.98
N ARG A 319 -9.68 1.61 23.37
CA ARG A 319 -9.46 0.19 23.70
C ARG A 319 -8.55 -0.55 22.74
N ALA A 320 -8.50 -0.16 21.46
CA ALA A 320 -7.72 -0.85 20.45
C ALA A 320 -7.33 0.04 19.27
N VAL A 321 -6.28 -0.38 18.56
CA VAL A 321 -5.87 0.08 17.23
C VAL A 321 -5.64 -1.18 16.40
N THR A 322 -6.22 -1.24 15.21
CA THR A 322 -6.07 -2.39 14.28
C THR A 322 -5.39 -1.94 13.00
N VAL A 323 -4.67 -2.87 12.37
CA VAL A 323 -3.98 -2.62 11.10
C VAL A 323 -4.85 -3.08 9.94
N TRP A 324 -5.10 -2.18 9.00
CA TRP A 324 -5.75 -2.50 7.73
C TRP A 324 -4.76 -2.26 6.58
N ALA A 325 -4.67 -3.10 5.55
CA ALA A 325 -5.13 -4.49 5.53
C ALA A 325 -4.03 -5.42 6.09
N LEU A 326 -4.42 -6.59 6.59
CA LEU A 326 -3.47 -7.60 7.05
C LEU A 326 -2.74 -8.26 5.86
N PHE A 327 -3.46 -8.69 4.83
CA PHE A 327 -2.92 -9.43 3.67
C PHE A 327 -2.95 -8.63 2.35
N GLY A 328 -3.00 -7.29 2.45
CA GLY A 328 -3.11 -6.39 1.31
C GLY A 328 -4.48 -6.43 0.62
N MET A 329 -4.61 -5.64 -0.46
CA MET A 329 -5.85 -5.44 -1.20
C MET A 329 -5.55 -5.32 -2.70
N VAL A 330 -6.53 -5.63 -3.55
CA VAL A 330 -6.42 -5.44 -5.01
C VAL A 330 -7.44 -4.41 -5.46
N ASP A 331 -6.99 -3.44 -6.25
CA ASP A 331 -7.80 -2.39 -6.88
C ASP A 331 -8.59 -1.50 -5.91
N TRP A 332 -8.31 -1.58 -4.60
CA TRP A 332 -8.98 -0.79 -3.57
C TRP A 332 -8.71 0.71 -3.72
N ARG A 333 -7.54 1.09 -4.25
CA ARG A 333 -7.26 2.48 -4.65
C ARG A 333 -8.28 3.07 -5.64
N SER A 334 -8.93 2.24 -6.44
CA SER A 334 -10.03 2.67 -7.32
C SER A 334 -11.41 2.52 -6.67
N VAL A 335 -11.48 2.11 -5.41
CA VAL A 335 -12.70 1.73 -4.70
C VAL A 335 -13.44 0.63 -5.48
N LEU A 336 -12.68 -0.29 -6.09
CA LEU A 336 -13.16 -1.39 -6.93
C LEU A 336 -13.96 -0.93 -8.18
N THR A 337 -13.78 0.30 -8.63
CA THR A 337 -14.41 0.81 -9.86
C THR A 337 -13.63 0.48 -11.13
N ARG A 338 -12.37 0.06 -10.98
CA ARG A 338 -11.49 -0.33 -12.09
C ARG A 338 -10.80 -1.66 -11.76
N ARG A 339 -10.56 -2.48 -12.80
CA ARG A 339 -9.85 -3.76 -12.69
C ARG A 339 -8.44 -3.64 -13.27
N GLU A 340 -7.57 -2.98 -12.52
CA GLU A 340 -6.19 -2.66 -12.92
C GLU A 340 -5.20 -3.72 -12.42
N GLY A 341 -5.61 -4.58 -11.49
CA GLY A 341 -4.72 -5.53 -10.82
C GLY A 341 -3.70 -4.86 -9.90
N HIS A 342 -3.96 -3.63 -9.46
CA HIS A 342 -3.08 -2.88 -8.57
C HIS A 342 -3.14 -3.49 -7.16
N TYR A 343 -2.01 -3.95 -6.64
CA TYR A 343 -1.94 -4.55 -5.31
C TYR A 343 -1.41 -3.55 -4.26
N ASP A 344 -2.27 -3.17 -3.32
CA ASP A 344 -1.94 -2.39 -2.14
C ASP A 344 -1.46 -3.34 -1.03
N VAL A 345 -0.19 -3.23 -0.65
CA VAL A 345 0.41 -4.16 0.30
C VAL A 345 -0.04 -3.88 1.74
N GLY A 346 -0.27 -4.94 2.53
CA GLY A 346 -0.62 -4.88 3.94
C GLY A 346 0.55 -5.19 4.89
N ALA A 347 0.21 -5.64 6.11
CA ALA A 347 1.18 -6.17 7.07
C ALA A 347 1.92 -7.43 6.55
N PHE A 348 1.29 -8.12 5.59
CA PHE A 348 1.88 -9.15 4.76
C PHE A 348 1.71 -8.81 3.28
N ASP A 349 2.72 -9.16 2.50
CA ASP A 349 2.74 -9.13 1.05
C ASP A 349 2.39 -10.53 0.51
N MET A 350 1.37 -10.60 -0.33
CA MET A 350 0.79 -11.85 -0.86
C MET A 350 1.15 -12.11 -2.32
N ARG A 351 2.12 -11.39 -2.90
CA ARG A 351 2.54 -11.58 -4.30
C ARG A 351 3.43 -12.81 -4.52
N GLY A 352 3.92 -13.44 -3.45
CA GLY A 352 4.63 -14.71 -3.47
C GLY A 352 3.73 -15.90 -3.13
N GLU A 353 4.29 -17.11 -3.16
CA GLU A 353 3.56 -18.33 -2.76
C GLU A 353 3.18 -18.32 -1.26
N LYS A 354 4.00 -17.67 -0.44
CA LYS A 354 3.79 -17.53 1.01
C LYS A 354 3.63 -16.06 1.39
N ALA A 355 2.80 -15.82 2.41
CA ALA A 355 2.68 -14.52 3.03
C ALA A 355 4.04 -14.04 3.56
N ARG A 356 4.53 -12.91 3.05
CA ARG A 356 5.82 -12.33 3.44
C ARG A 356 5.58 -11.15 4.37
N ARG A 357 6.12 -11.19 5.59
CA ARG A 357 5.94 -10.11 6.56
C ARG A 357 6.59 -8.83 6.03
N THR A 358 5.87 -7.72 6.08
CA THR A 358 6.39 -6.40 5.69
C THR A 358 6.86 -5.62 6.89
N MET A 359 7.51 -4.47 6.65
CA MET A 359 7.85 -3.51 7.70
C MET A 359 6.62 -3.10 8.53
N LEU A 360 5.45 -2.99 7.90
CA LEU A 360 4.20 -2.71 8.59
C LEU A 360 3.82 -3.84 9.54
N GLY A 361 3.97 -5.10 9.12
CA GLY A 361 3.79 -6.26 10.00
C GLY A 361 4.77 -6.29 11.16
N THR A 362 6.05 -5.97 10.92
CA THR A 362 7.06 -5.86 11.98
C THR A 362 6.70 -4.75 12.98
N ALA A 363 6.27 -3.58 12.50
CA ALA A 363 5.82 -2.50 13.36
C ALA A 363 4.56 -2.87 14.16
N ALA A 364 3.59 -3.54 13.53
CA ALA A 364 2.40 -4.03 14.20
C ALA A 364 2.74 -5.02 15.33
N ALA A 365 3.68 -5.94 15.09
CA ALA A 365 4.13 -6.89 16.09
C ALA A 365 4.83 -6.21 17.28
N ALA A 366 5.73 -5.27 17.02
CA ALA A 366 6.41 -4.50 18.06
C ALA A 366 5.42 -3.67 18.90
N LEU A 367 4.44 -3.02 18.27
CA LEU A 367 3.40 -2.28 18.99
C LEU A 367 2.51 -3.20 19.83
N ALA A 368 2.16 -4.39 19.30
CA ALA A 368 1.35 -5.36 20.04
C ALA A 368 2.07 -5.93 21.28
N GLN A 369 3.39 -6.14 21.17
CA GLN A 369 4.22 -6.73 22.22
C GLN A 369 4.72 -5.69 23.24
N ASP A 370 5.30 -4.59 22.75
CA ASP A 370 6.07 -3.63 23.53
C ASP A 370 5.38 -2.26 23.67
N GLY A 371 4.29 -2.03 22.93
CA GLY A 371 3.59 -0.74 22.92
C GLY A 371 4.35 0.38 22.21
N LYS A 372 5.48 0.06 21.57
CA LYS A 372 6.32 1.02 20.83
C LYS A 372 6.99 0.36 19.63
N PHE A 373 7.29 1.17 18.62
CA PHE A 373 8.12 0.78 17.49
C PHE A 373 9.15 1.87 17.21
N GLU A 374 10.42 1.50 17.18
CA GLU A 374 11.53 2.42 16.94
C GLU A 374 12.25 2.02 15.65
N HIS A 375 12.37 2.95 14.70
CA HIS A 375 13.11 2.72 13.47
C HIS A 375 13.56 4.07 12.86
N PRO A 376 14.74 4.15 12.22
CA PRO A 376 15.23 5.36 11.53
C PRO A 376 14.25 6.02 10.55
N VAL A 377 13.31 5.26 9.97
CA VAL A 377 12.30 5.84 9.07
C VAL A 377 11.37 6.84 9.79
N LEU A 378 11.23 6.72 11.12
CA LEU A 378 10.43 7.63 11.95
C LEU A 378 11.17 8.93 12.28
N ASP A 379 12.47 9.05 11.97
CA ASP A 379 13.25 10.27 12.18
C ASP A 379 12.72 11.45 11.33
N LEU A 380 12.04 11.13 10.22
CA LEU A 380 11.34 12.09 9.36
C LEU A 380 9.83 11.89 9.43
N PRO A 381 9.04 12.96 9.38
CA PRO A 381 7.59 12.85 9.43
C PRO A 381 7.02 12.41 8.08
N GLY A 382 5.82 11.83 8.10
CA GLY A 382 5.09 11.43 6.89
C GLY A 382 4.85 12.59 5.93
N TRP A 383 4.60 12.28 4.65
CA TRP A 383 4.43 13.31 3.60
C TRP A 383 3.34 14.34 3.95
N TRP A 384 2.32 13.94 4.71
CA TRP A 384 1.25 14.82 5.19
C TRP A 384 1.69 15.88 6.20
N ARG A 385 2.93 15.84 6.68
CA ARG A 385 3.55 16.88 7.52
C ARG A 385 4.76 17.53 6.85
N ARG A 386 5.21 17.00 5.71
CA ARG A 386 6.32 17.55 4.93
C ARG A 386 5.87 18.77 4.10
N PRO A 387 6.79 19.68 3.76
CA PRO A 387 6.50 20.78 2.84
C PRO A 387 6.16 20.28 1.43
N GLY A 388 5.51 21.12 0.60
CA GLY A 388 5.13 20.76 -0.77
C GLY A 388 3.85 19.90 -0.93
N ARG A 389 3.14 19.58 0.17
CA ARG A 389 1.91 18.77 0.13
C ARG A 389 0.64 19.54 -0.28
N THR A 390 0.68 20.87 -0.29
CA THR A 390 -0.50 21.72 -0.47
C THR A 390 -0.91 21.89 -1.93
N HIS A 391 -2.20 22.13 -2.18
CA HIS A 391 -2.67 22.51 -3.54
C HIS A 391 -2.13 23.87 -4.02
N ALA A 392 -1.70 24.74 -3.11
CA ALA A 392 -1.07 25.99 -3.48
C ALA A 392 0.27 25.69 -4.20
N ARG A 393 0.42 26.22 -5.43
CA ARG A 393 1.65 26.14 -6.23
C ARG A 393 2.83 26.80 -5.50
N ARG A 394 3.45 26.10 -4.56
CA ARG A 394 4.82 26.37 -4.12
C ARG A 394 5.70 25.27 -4.72
N ARG A 395 6.38 25.62 -5.81
CA ARG A 395 7.46 24.80 -6.37
C ARG A 395 8.59 24.81 -5.36
N PHE A 396 9.05 23.62 -4.98
CA PHE A 396 10.23 23.35 -4.15
C PHE A 396 10.19 23.95 -2.75
N ASP A 397 9.45 23.32 -1.84
CA ASP A 397 9.76 23.51 -0.43
C ASP A 397 10.73 22.39 0.00
N MET A 398 11.88 22.81 0.53
CA MET A 398 12.97 21.95 1.01
C MET A 398 12.50 20.93 2.06
N LEU A 399 13.26 19.84 2.23
CA LEU A 399 13.05 18.90 3.33
C LEU A 399 12.93 19.65 4.68
N PRO A 400 12.09 19.17 5.62
CA PRO A 400 11.90 19.85 6.90
C PRO A 400 13.21 19.97 7.68
N LYS A 401 13.35 20.98 8.54
CA LYS A 401 14.55 21.20 9.39
C LYS A 401 14.96 19.96 10.20
N SER A 402 14.03 19.05 10.50
CA SER A 402 14.29 17.76 11.16
C SER A 402 15.20 16.82 10.36
N ALA A 403 15.35 17.03 9.05
CA ALA A 403 16.23 16.23 8.20
C ALA A 403 17.71 16.30 8.60
N VAL A 404 18.12 17.32 9.36
CA VAL A 404 19.51 17.49 9.82
C VAL A 404 19.93 16.41 10.84
N HIS A 405 18.98 15.80 11.55
CA HIS A 405 19.26 14.78 12.58
C HIS A 405 18.80 13.37 12.20
N ALA A 406 18.23 13.20 11.01
CA ALA A 406 17.73 11.90 10.58
C ALA A 406 18.89 10.99 10.20
N ARG A 407 18.89 9.75 10.72
CA ARG A 407 19.91 8.76 10.40
C ARG A 407 19.83 8.41 8.91
N PRO A 408 20.93 8.44 8.14
CA PRO A 408 20.88 8.29 6.69
C PRO A 408 21.03 6.83 6.23
N ILE A 409 20.56 6.56 5.01
CA ILE A 409 21.04 5.46 4.16
C ILE A 409 22.31 5.94 3.45
N LEU A 410 23.38 5.15 3.50
CA LEU A 410 24.59 5.42 2.71
C LEU A 410 24.48 4.75 1.33
N ILE A 411 24.54 5.55 0.27
CA ILE A 411 24.45 5.08 -1.12
C ILE A 411 25.79 5.31 -1.80
N THR A 412 26.38 4.27 -2.39
CA THR A 412 27.61 4.38 -3.20
C THR A 412 27.27 4.61 -4.66
N GLY A 413 28.17 5.21 -5.45
CA GLY A 413 28.03 5.31 -6.90
C GLY A 413 27.37 6.61 -7.40
N ALA A 414 27.78 7.76 -6.87
CA ALA A 414 27.19 9.07 -7.19
C ALA A 414 27.12 9.42 -8.68
N THR A 415 27.99 8.88 -9.53
CA THR A 415 28.00 9.16 -10.97
C THR A 415 27.19 8.16 -11.79
N GLY A 416 26.67 7.10 -11.17
CA GLY A 416 25.95 6.01 -11.85
C GLY A 416 24.44 6.22 -11.89
N THR A 417 23.79 5.60 -12.87
CA THR A 417 22.33 5.61 -13.09
C THR A 417 21.55 5.18 -11.85
N LEU A 418 21.96 4.06 -11.22
CA LEU A 418 21.30 3.54 -10.02
C LEU A 418 21.50 4.45 -8.81
N GLY A 419 22.72 4.94 -8.53
CA GLY A 419 22.99 5.80 -7.37
C GLY A 419 22.16 7.09 -7.39
N GLN A 420 22.07 7.73 -8.56
CA GLN A 420 21.21 8.90 -8.77
C GLN A 420 19.72 8.56 -8.63
N ALA A 421 19.27 7.42 -9.17
CA ALA A 421 17.91 6.96 -9.03
C ALA A 421 17.51 6.70 -7.56
N PHE A 422 18.37 6.03 -6.79
CA PHE A 422 18.20 5.80 -5.35
C PHE A 422 18.13 7.11 -4.58
N SER A 423 19.03 8.06 -4.84
CA SER A 423 19.01 9.37 -4.19
C SER A 423 17.70 10.12 -4.47
N ARG A 424 17.27 10.16 -5.72
CA ARG A 424 16.02 10.81 -6.13
C ARG A 424 14.79 10.18 -5.48
N ILE A 425 14.70 8.86 -5.49
CA ILE A 425 13.56 8.14 -4.90
C ILE A 425 13.59 8.22 -3.37
N CYS A 426 14.76 8.15 -2.72
CA CYS A 426 14.88 8.37 -1.27
C CYS A 426 14.41 9.77 -0.88
N ALA A 427 14.79 10.81 -1.63
CA ALA A 427 14.31 12.17 -1.40
C ALA A 427 12.76 12.26 -1.50
N HIS A 428 12.18 11.63 -2.53
CA HIS A 428 10.72 11.58 -2.71
C HIS A 428 10.01 10.85 -1.55
N ARG A 429 10.51 9.66 -1.20
CA ARG A 429 10.04 8.81 -0.09
C ARG A 429 10.31 9.40 1.30
N GLY A 430 11.09 10.47 1.38
CA GLY A 430 11.47 11.07 2.67
C GLY A 430 12.36 10.14 3.48
N LEU A 431 13.25 9.41 2.81
CA LEU A 431 14.32 8.63 3.44
C LEU A 431 15.58 9.50 3.43
N ALA A 432 16.09 9.81 4.63
CA ALA A 432 17.36 10.51 4.76
C ALA A 432 18.47 9.64 4.14
N HIS A 433 19.33 10.25 3.33
CA HIS A 433 20.37 9.52 2.61
C HIS A 433 21.59 10.40 2.33
N VAL A 434 22.72 9.74 2.11
CA VAL A 434 23.97 10.33 1.64
C VAL A 434 24.42 9.56 0.40
N LEU A 435 24.62 10.26 -0.71
CA LEU A 435 25.14 9.68 -1.95
C LEU A 435 26.63 10.01 -2.07
N THR A 436 27.47 9.00 -2.23
CA THR A 436 28.93 9.14 -2.25
C THR A 436 29.53 8.80 -3.61
N SER A 437 30.50 9.60 -4.03
CA SER A 437 31.39 9.32 -5.16
C SER A 437 32.53 8.40 -4.75
N ARG A 438 33.26 7.84 -5.73
CA ARG A 438 34.45 7.02 -5.47
C ARG A 438 35.53 7.76 -4.66
N ALA A 439 35.64 9.08 -4.83
CA ALA A 439 36.61 9.90 -4.10
C ALA A 439 36.24 10.08 -2.61
N GLU A 440 34.96 9.92 -2.27
CA GLU A 440 34.47 10.03 -0.89
C GLU A 440 34.39 8.66 -0.20
N LEU A 441 34.13 7.60 -0.99
CA LEU A 441 34.06 6.22 -0.56
C LEU A 441 34.51 5.30 -1.70
N ASP A 442 35.74 4.80 -1.64
CA ASP A 442 36.18 3.72 -2.52
C ASP A 442 35.79 2.38 -1.90
N ILE A 443 34.89 1.66 -2.57
CA ILE A 443 34.37 0.38 -2.09
C ILE A 443 35.44 -0.72 -2.10
N ALA A 444 36.57 -0.52 -2.79
CA ALA A 444 37.69 -1.45 -2.82
C ALA A 444 38.74 -1.17 -1.73
N ASP A 445 38.54 -0.15 -0.89
CA ASP A 445 39.44 0.26 0.19
C ASP A 445 38.76 0.17 1.56
N GLU A 446 39.28 -0.71 2.41
CA GLU A 446 38.75 -0.98 3.75
C GLU A 446 38.83 0.25 4.68
N GLU A 447 39.90 1.05 4.60
CA GLU A 447 40.05 2.26 5.43
C GLU A 447 39.04 3.33 5.00
N SER A 448 38.83 3.47 3.69
CA SER A 448 37.82 4.37 3.13
C SER A 448 36.41 3.99 3.59
N ILE A 449 36.09 2.69 3.61
CA ILE A 449 34.80 2.18 4.10
C ILE A 449 34.64 2.48 5.60
N ALA A 450 35.64 2.14 6.41
CA ALA A 450 35.59 2.37 7.86
C ALA A 450 35.40 3.86 8.19
N ALA A 451 36.11 4.75 7.49
CA ALA A 451 35.96 6.20 7.66
C ALA A 451 34.56 6.69 7.30
N ALA A 452 33.96 6.18 6.21
CA ALA A 452 32.60 6.53 5.81
C ALA A 452 31.54 6.04 6.81
N MET A 453 31.69 4.81 7.31
CA MET A 453 30.80 4.24 8.33
C MET A 453 30.79 5.06 9.61
N GLU A 454 31.97 5.47 10.12
CA GLU A 454 32.05 6.31 11.33
C GLU A 454 31.54 7.73 11.09
N ARG A 455 31.84 8.32 9.93
CA ARG A 455 31.42 9.69 9.59
C ARG A 455 29.92 9.82 9.49
N TYR A 456 29.27 8.92 8.75
CA TYR A 456 27.86 9.06 8.39
C TYR A 456 26.90 8.29 9.31
N LYS A 457 27.40 7.28 10.04
CA LYS A 457 26.61 6.41 10.93
C LYS A 457 25.31 5.94 10.27
N PRO A 458 25.40 5.32 9.07
CA PRO A 458 24.21 4.95 8.34
C PRO A 458 23.47 3.84 9.05
N TRP A 459 22.15 3.75 8.84
CA TRP A 459 21.37 2.60 9.30
C TRP A 459 21.22 1.51 8.23
N ALA A 460 21.61 1.80 6.98
CA ALA A 460 21.67 0.84 5.87
C ALA A 460 22.68 1.32 4.82
N VAL A 461 23.26 0.38 4.09
CA VAL A 461 24.16 0.65 2.96
C VAL A 461 23.55 0.11 1.67
N ILE A 462 23.53 0.92 0.60
CA ILE A 462 23.11 0.50 -0.73
C ILE A 462 24.29 0.67 -1.68
N ASN A 463 24.87 -0.45 -2.11
CA ASN A 463 25.97 -0.47 -3.02
C ASN A 463 25.50 -0.42 -4.47
N THR A 464 25.59 0.75 -5.12
CA THR A 464 25.35 0.87 -6.57
C THR A 464 26.63 1.10 -7.38
N ALA A 465 27.77 1.20 -6.72
CA ALA A 465 29.07 1.27 -7.37
C ALA A 465 29.50 -0.12 -7.89
N GLY A 466 30.23 -0.11 -9.01
CA GLY A 466 30.77 -1.30 -9.64
C GLY A 466 31.32 -1.01 -11.04
N PHE A 467 31.98 -2.00 -11.63
CA PHE A 467 32.38 -1.98 -13.03
C PHE A 467 31.15 -2.33 -13.88
N VAL A 468 30.73 -1.45 -14.81
CA VAL A 468 29.48 -1.60 -15.59
C VAL A 468 29.67 -1.83 -17.10
N ARG A 469 30.89 -1.62 -17.62
CA ARG A 469 31.20 -1.70 -19.06
C ARG A 469 31.43 -3.15 -19.47
N THR A 470 30.36 -3.91 -19.61
CA THR A 470 30.40 -5.38 -19.83
C THR A 470 31.32 -5.79 -20.99
N TRP A 471 31.38 -4.98 -22.06
CA TRP A 471 32.24 -5.22 -23.23
C TRP A 471 33.74 -5.06 -22.97
N GLU A 472 34.16 -4.29 -21.95
CA GLU A 472 35.57 -4.14 -21.55
C GLU A 472 36.00 -5.17 -20.50
N ALA A 473 35.06 -5.96 -19.96
CA ALA A 473 35.32 -6.75 -18.76
C ALA A 473 36.35 -7.87 -18.99
N ASP A 474 36.37 -8.49 -20.17
CA ASP A 474 37.34 -9.55 -20.49
C ASP A 474 38.76 -9.00 -20.65
N GLU A 475 38.92 -7.73 -21.05
CA GLU A 475 40.21 -7.04 -21.15
C GLU A 475 40.69 -6.51 -19.78
N LYS A 476 39.75 -6.05 -18.93
CA LYS A 476 40.02 -5.42 -17.63
C LYS A 476 39.55 -6.27 -16.46
N GLN A 477 39.95 -7.54 -16.45
CA GLN A 477 39.46 -8.51 -15.47
C GLN A 477 39.78 -8.10 -14.04
N ASP A 478 41.02 -7.69 -13.75
CA ASP A 478 41.44 -7.32 -12.39
C ASP A 478 40.63 -6.13 -11.84
N GLU A 479 40.43 -5.08 -12.66
CA GLU A 479 39.58 -3.94 -12.29
C GLU A 479 38.12 -4.36 -12.07
N CYS A 480 37.61 -5.23 -12.94
CA CYS A 480 36.26 -5.76 -12.85
C CYS A 480 36.05 -6.57 -11.56
N PHE A 481 36.96 -7.49 -11.23
CA PHE A 481 36.89 -8.31 -10.02
C PHE A 481 37.12 -7.48 -8.75
N ALA A 482 38.03 -6.51 -8.77
CA ALA A 482 38.22 -5.59 -7.64
C ALA A 482 36.92 -4.82 -7.32
N ALA A 483 36.27 -4.26 -8.35
CA ALA A 483 35.06 -3.46 -8.15
C ALA A 483 33.79 -4.30 -7.90
N ASN A 484 33.62 -5.42 -8.59
CA ASN A 484 32.36 -6.19 -8.58
C ASN A 484 32.37 -7.38 -7.63
N ALA A 485 33.53 -7.91 -7.22
CA ALA A 485 33.63 -9.02 -6.27
C ALA A 485 34.21 -8.55 -4.92
N LYS A 486 35.41 -7.96 -4.92
CA LYS A 486 36.09 -7.56 -3.67
C LYS A 486 35.40 -6.38 -2.99
N GLY A 487 34.92 -5.40 -3.77
CA GLY A 487 34.24 -4.23 -3.20
C GLY A 487 32.98 -4.58 -2.37
N PRO A 488 32.02 -5.34 -2.94
CA PRO A 488 30.87 -5.83 -2.19
C PRO A 488 31.23 -6.67 -0.96
N GLU A 489 32.28 -7.50 -1.03
CA GLU A 489 32.78 -8.31 0.09
C GLU A 489 33.27 -7.41 1.25
N LEU A 490 34.05 -6.37 0.96
CA LEU A 490 34.53 -5.42 1.97
C LEU A 490 33.38 -4.63 2.61
N LEU A 491 32.42 -4.16 1.79
CA LEU A 491 31.22 -3.51 2.30
C LEU A 491 30.39 -4.45 3.18
N ALA A 492 30.23 -5.71 2.79
CA ALA A 492 29.49 -6.71 3.57
C ALA A 492 30.15 -6.96 4.94
N ASN A 493 31.48 -7.02 4.99
CA ASN A 493 32.23 -7.13 6.25
C ASN A 493 31.99 -5.93 7.16
N ALA A 494 32.10 -4.71 6.63
CA ALA A 494 31.85 -3.50 7.41
C ALA A 494 30.39 -3.43 7.88
N CYS A 495 29.43 -3.74 7.01
CA CYS A 495 28.01 -3.79 7.36
C CYS A 495 27.73 -4.78 8.49
N LYS A 496 28.31 -5.99 8.42
CA LYS A 496 28.19 -7.01 9.47
C LYS A 496 28.79 -6.54 10.80
N LEU A 497 29.97 -5.90 10.78
CA LEU A 497 30.62 -5.35 11.98
C LEU A 497 29.76 -4.29 12.67
N HIS A 498 29.07 -3.45 11.90
CA HIS A 498 28.22 -2.38 12.41
C HIS A 498 26.75 -2.78 12.63
N GLY A 499 26.37 -4.01 12.28
CA GLY A 499 24.99 -4.49 12.38
C GLY A 499 24.01 -3.75 11.47
N VAL A 500 24.46 -3.32 10.29
CA VAL A 500 23.62 -2.62 9.30
C VAL A 500 23.36 -3.51 8.07
N PRO A 501 22.15 -3.49 7.49
CA PRO A 501 21.85 -4.23 6.27
C PRO A 501 22.57 -3.63 5.05
N LEU A 502 22.92 -4.52 4.12
CA LEU A 502 23.53 -4.18 2.83
C LEU A 502 22.58 -4.54 1.69
N VAL A 503 22.36 -3.62 0.75
CA VAL A 503 21.77 -3.94 -0.57
C VAL A 503 22.88 -3.87 -1.61
N THR A 504 23.02 -4.88 -2.45
CA THR A 504 23.99 -4.89 -3.56
C THR A 504 23.37 -5.48 -4.83
N PHE A 505 23.94 -5.16 -5.98
CA PHE A 505 23.39 -5.54 -7.28
C PHE A 505 24.27 -6.52 -8.04
N SER A 506 23.62 -7.55 -8.53
CA SER A 506 24.12 -8.54 -9.49
C SER A 506 23.42 -8.37 -10.84
N SER A 507 23.59 -9.33 -11.75
CA SER A 507 23.12 -9.26 -13.12
C SER A 507 22.64 -10.62 -13.62
N ASP A 508 21.72 -10.61 -14.58
CA ASP A 508 21.37 -11.77 -15.40
C ASP A 508 22.55 -12.42 -16.13
N LEU A 509 23.66 -11.69 -16.35
CA LEU A 509 24.89 -12.22 -16.94
C LEU A 509 25.65 -13.23 -16.04
N VAL A 510 25.15 -13.50 -14.82
CA VAL A 510 25.59 -14.65 -14.03
C VAL A 510 25.14 -15.99 -14.65
N PHE A 511 24.24 -15.96 -15.63
CA PHE A 511 23.74 -17.11 -16.35
C PHE A 511 24.28 -17.19 -17.79
N ASP A 512 24.38 -18.40 -18.35
CA ASP A 512 24.84 -18.64 -19.74
C ASP A 512 23.71 -18.53 -20.78
N GLY A 513 22.47 -18.45 -20.31
CA GLY A 513 21.27 -18.39 -21.15
C GLY A 513 20.87 -19.69 -21.84
N LYS A 514 21.33 -20.87 -21.37
CA LYS A 514 21.10 -22.17 -22.01
C LYS A 514 20.01 -23.03 -21.36
N LEU A 515 19.38 -22.56 -20.29
CA LEU A 515 18.42 -23.35 -19.49
C LEU A 515 17.12 -23.72 -20.22
N GLY A 516 16.69 -22.93 -21.21
CA GLY A 516 15.46 -23.16 -21.97
C GLY A 516 14.16 -22.72 -21.26
N ARG A 517 14.28 -22.02 -20.12
CA ARG A 517 13.22 -21.29 -19.42
C ARG A 517 13.82 -20.07 -18.71
N PRO A 518 13.01 -19.08 -18.30
CA PRO A 518 13.50 -18.00 -17.43
C PRO A 518 14.13 -18.55 -16.14
N TYR A 519 15.23 -17.94 -15.72
CA TYR A 519 15.95 -18.29 -14.49
C TYR A 519 15.20 -17.82 -13.24
N VAL A 520 15.27 -18.61 -12.17
CA VAL A 520 14.81 -18.29 -10.82
C VAL A 520 15.98 -18.25 -9.84
N GLU A 521 15.77 -17.71 -8.64
CA GLU A 521 16.82 -17.46 -7.65
C GLU A 521 17.62 -18.71 -7.26
N THR A 522 16.98 -19.88 -7.30
CA THR A 522 17.58 -21.18 -6.94
C THR A 522 18.41 -21.81 -8.06
N ASP A 523 18.37 -21.26 -9.28
CA ASP A 523 19.20 -21.77 -10.37
C ASP A 523 20.68 -21.40 -10.15
N SER A 524 21.57 -22.34 -10.43
CA SER A 524 23.01 -22.15 -10.25
C SER A 524 23.59 -21.17 -11.29
N PRO A 525 24.42 -20.19 -10.88
CA PRO A 525 25.18 -19.37 -11.81
C PRO A 525 26.07 -20.21 -12.73
N ASN A 526 26.14 -19.83 -14.01
CA ASN A 526 27.10 -20.36 -14.98
C ASN A 526 27.50 -19.25 -15.96
N PRO A 527 28.29 -18.25 -15.52
CA PRO A 527 28.52 -17.04 -16.31
C PRO A 527 29.39 -17.27 -17.55
N GLY A 528 28.93 -16.75 -18.71
CA GLY A 528 29.65 -16.84 -19.98
C GLY A 528 30.76 -15.79 -20.21
N CYS A 529 30.86 -14.75 -19.38
CA CYS A 529 31.80 -13.62 -19.56
C CYS A 529 32.49 -13.20 -18.26
N ALA A 530 33.59 -12.44 -18.33
CA ALA A 530 34.31 -11.97 -17.14
C ALA A 530 33.45 -11.12 -16.20
N TYR A 531 32.57 -10.28 -16.76
CA TYR A 531 31.62 -9.50 -15.96
C TYR A 531 30.71 -10.40 -15.13
N GLY A 532 30.08 -11.40 -15.77
CA GLY A 532 29.22 -12.37 -15.11
C GLY A 532 29.96 -13.16 -14.02
N ARG A 533 31.21 -13.57 -14.31
CA ARG A 533 32.08 -14.26 -13.33
C ARG A 533 32.34 -13.39 -12.10
N SER A 534 32.64 -12.11 -12.29
CA SER A 534 32.87 -11.17 -11.16
C SER A 534 31.64 -11.02 -10.26
N LYS A 535 30.44 -10.98 -10.85
CA LYS A 535 29.18 -10.88 -10.11
C LYS A 535 28.83 -12.17 -9.38
N ALA A 536 28.96 -13.32 -10.04
CA ALA A 536 28.75 -14.63 -9.42
C ALA A 536 29.72 -14.88 -8.26
N GLU A 537 30.97 -14.44 -8.37
CA GLU A 537 31.95 -14.51 -7.30
C GLU A 537 31.54 -13.64 -6.09
N ALA A 538 31.02 -12.43 -6.33
CA ALA A 538 30.47 -11.60 -5.26
C ALA A 538 29.29 -12.30 -4.56
N GLU A 539 28.36 -12.87 -5.33
CA GLU A 539 27.23 -13.62 -4.78
C GLU A 539 27.69 -14.75 -3.86
N ALA A 540 28.65 -15.57 -4.33
CA ALA A 540 29.21 -16.68 -3.55
C ALA A 540 29.82 -16.19 -2.23
N ARG A 541 30.70 -15.18 -2.29
CA ARG A 541 31.35 -14.63 -1.09
C ARG A 541 30.35 -14.08 -0.07
N LEU A 542 29.36 -13.32 -0.52
CA LEU A 542 28.37 -12.72 0.38
C LEU A 542 27.46 -13.76 1.04
N LEU A 543 27.14 -14.85 0.33
CA LEU A 543 26.38 -15.98 0.86
C LEU A 543 27.21 -16.81 1.85
N GLU A 544 28.50 -17.06 1.56
CA GLU A 544 29.41 -17.78 2.46
C GLU A 544 29.67 -17.03 3.76
N MET A 545 29.72 -15.69 3.71
CA MET A 545 29.96 -14.83 4.86
C MET A 545 28.81 -14.81 5.87
N ASP A 546 27.66 -15.43 5.58
CA ASP A 546 26.40 -15.27 6.32
C ASP A 546 26.15 -13.78 6.62
N SER A 547 26.13 -13.00 5.53
CA SER A 547 25.88 -11.56 5.58
C SER A 547 24.37 -11.29 5.52
N ASP A 548 23.92 -10.24 6.20
CA ASP A 548 22.54 -9.74 6.11
C ASP A 548 22.27 -9.01 4.78
N ALA A 549 22.98 -9.38 3.71
CA ALA A 549 22.92 -8.71 2.42
C ALA A 549 21.70 -9.14 1.62
N LEU A 550 21.01 -8.14 1.07
CA LEU A 550 20.05 -8.28 -0.02
C LEU A 550 20.80 -8.17 -1.35
N ILE A 551 20.84 -9.26 -2.10
CA ILE A 551 21.53 -9.34 -3.38
C ILE A 551 20.49 -9.33 -4.50
N VAL A 552 20.41 -8.22 -5.23
CA VAL A 552 19.44 -8.03 -6.30
C VAL A 552 20.03 -8.40 -7.65
N ARG A 553 19.62 -9.54 -8.22
CA ARG A 553 19.84 -9.84 -9.63
C ARG A 553 18.80 -9.11 -10.46
N THR A 554 19.27 -8.37 -11.43
CA THR A 554 18.45 -7.58 -12.35
C THR A 554 19.00 -7.72 -13.76
N SER A 555 18.25 -7.29 -14.77
CA SER A 555 18.67 -7.34 -16.17
C SER A 555 18.72 -5.92 -16.75
N ALA A 556 18.75 -5.80 -18.08
CA ALA A 556 18.97 -4.58 -18.84
C ALA A 556 18.13 -3.39 -18.34
N PHE A 557 18.81 -2.34 -17.89
CA PHE A 557 18.16 -1.14 -17.38
C PHE A 557 17.58 -0.26 -18.47
N PHE A 558 16.42 0.30 -18.18
CA PHE A 558 15.90 1.50 -18.83
C PHE A 558 15.20 2.38 -17.80
N GLY A 559 15.12 3.68 -18.05
CA GLY A 559 14.53 4.59 -17.07
C GLY A 559 14.39 6.01 -17.60
N PRO A 560 13.61 6.86 -16.91
CA PRO A 560 13.22 8.17 -17.43
C PRO A 560 14.32 9.23 -17.29
N TRP A 561 15.37 8.97 -16.51
CA TRP A 561 16.37 9.97 -16.11
C TRP A 561 17.71 9.83 -16.84
N ASP A 562 18.09 8.61 -17.21
CA ASP A 562 19.36 8.35 -17.88
C ASP A 562 19.20 8.32 -19.40
N ARG A 563 20.12 8.98 -20.10
CA ARG A 563 20.16 9.00 -21.57
C ARG A 563 20.92 7.81 -22.15
N TYR A 564 21.81 7.20 -21.37
CA TYR A 564 22.67 6.12 -21.82
C TYR A 564 22.01 4.75 -21.63
N ASN A 565 20.88 4.54 -22.31
CA ASN A 565 20.19 3.25 -22.33
C ASN A 565 19.73 2.87 -23.74
N PHE A 566 19.44 1.57 -23.92
CA PHE A 566 19.09 1.00 -25.22
C PHE A 566 17.86 1.66 -25.87
N LEU A 567 16.83 2.00 -25.09
CA LEU A 567 15.60 2.58 -25.61
C LEU A 567 15.85 3.99 -26.17
N VAL A 568 16.54 4.85 -25.41
CA VAL A 568 16.90 6.21 -25.84
C VAL A 568 17.79 6.15 -27.08
N ASN A 569 18.82 5.28 -27.07
CA ASN A 569 19.72 5.10 -28.21
C ASN A 569 18.99 4.60 -29.48
N THR A 570 18.01 3.71 -29.33
CA THR A 570 17.18 3.23 -30.44
C THR A 570 16.36 4.38 -31.03
N ILE A 571 15.69 5.17 -30.19
CA ILE A 571 14.89 6.32 -30.64
C ILE A 571 15.77 7.37 -31.32
N GLU A 572 16.94 7.68 -30.78
CA GLU A 572 17.87 8.63 -31.40
C GLU A 572 18.35 8.19 -32.77
N GLN A 573 18.79 6.94 -32.92
CA GLN A 573 19.24 6.39 -34.21
C GLN A 573 18.11 6.41 -35.24
N LEU A 574 16.92 5.93 -34.88
CA LEU A 574 15.77 5.95 -35.79
C LEU A 574 15.36 7.37 -36.21
N ARG A 575 15.43 8.35 -35.30
CA ARG A 575 15.19 9.78 -35.62
C ARG A 575 16.24 10.35 -36.57
N ARG A 576 17.50 9.90 -36.48
CA ARG A 576 18.58 10.28 -37.42
C ARG A 576 18.48 9.56 -38.77
N GLY A 577 17.63 8.53 -38.86
CA GLY A 577 17.57 7.66 -40.03
C GLY A 577 18.69 6.62 -40.07
N ASP A 578 19.36 6.36 -38.96
CA ASP A 578 20.39 5.33 -38.85
C ASP A 578 19.75 3.93 -38.75
N GLU A 579 20.52 2.88 -39.06
CA GLU A 579 20.08 1.49 -38.82
C GLU A 579 20.32 1.10 -37.37
N VAL A 580 19.34 0.44 -36.75
CA VAL A 580 19.47 -0.14 -35.40
C VAL A 580 19.67 -1.64 -35.54
N ILE A 581 20.85 -2.13 -35.17
CA ILE A 581 21.14 -3.57 -35.14
C ILE A 581 20.74 -4.12 -33.76
N ALA A 582 19.74 -5.00 -33.74
CA ALA A 582 19.22 -5.60 -32.52
C ALA A 582 18.97 -7.11 -32.72
N SER A 583 19.37 -7.90 -31.73
CA SER A 583 19.31 -9.36 -31.80
C SER A 583 17.91 -9.91 -31.52
N ASP A 584 17.42 -10.80 -32.39
CA ASP A 584 16.22 -11.61 -32.16
C ASP A 584 16.53 -12.93 -31.42
N ARG A 585 17.80 -13.18 -31.11
CA ARG A 585 18.31 -14.41 -30.48
C ARG A 585 18.79 -14.22 -29.05
N LYS A 586 18.95 -12.97 -28.61
CA LYS A 586 19.30 -12.61 -27.24
C LYS A 586 18.06 -12.11 -26.51
N VAL A 587 17.56 -12.91 -25.57
CA VAL A 587 16.36 -12.65 -24.79
C VAL A 587 16.75 -12.20 -23.38
N VAL A 588 16.12 -11.13 -22.91
CA VAL A 588 16.37 -10.50 -21.60
C VAL A 588 15.05 -10.15 -20.93
N SER A 589 15.11 -9.70 -19.67
CA SER A 589 13.96 -9.18 -18.91
C SER A 589 14.17 -7.70 -18.57
N PRO A 590 13.88 -6.76 -19.50
CA PRO A 590 14.17 -5.34 -19.30
C PRO A 590 13.60 -4.83 -17.98
N THR A 591 14.38 -4.02 -17.29
CA THR A 591 14.07 -3.58 -15.93
C THR A 591 14.00 -2.07 -15.86
N TYR A 592 12.82 -1.57 -15.51
CA TYR A 592 12.53 -0.15 -15.31
C TYR A 592 13.14 0.30 -13.99
N VAL A 593 14.13 1.20 -14.07
CA VAL A 593 14.95 1.63 -12.93
C VAL A 593 14.10 2.15 -11.76
N PRO A 594 13.06 2.98 -11.95
CA PRO A 594 12.20 3.38 -10.84
C PRO A 594 11.54 2.21 -10.11
N ASP A 595 11.00 1.22 -10.85
CA ASP A 595 10.35 0.05 -10.24
C ASP A 595 11.37 -0.77 -9.43
N LEU A 596 12.57 -0.98 -9.99
CA LEU A 596 13.68 -1.68 -9.33
C LEU A 596 14.08 -1.01 -8.01
N VAL A 597 14.24 0.32 -8.02
CA VAL A 597 14.65 1.07 -6.83
C VAL A 597 13.55 1.06 -5.77
N HIS A 598 12.29 1.24 -6.16
CA HIS A 598 11.16 1.15 -5.23
C HIS A 598 11.09 -0.24 -4.57
N ALA A 599 11.16 -1.31 -5.36
CA ALA A 599 11.14 -2.68 -4.87
C ALA A 599 12.35 -3.01 -3.97
N SER A 600 13.55 -2.57 -4.35
CA SER A 600 14.77 -2.78 -3.55
C SER A 600 14.68 -2.11 -2.18
N LEU A 601 14.15 -0.88 -2.11
CA LEU A 601 13.91 -0.18 -0.86
C LEU A 601 12.81 -0.85 -0.02
N ASP A 602 11.74 -1.35 -0.65
CA ASP A 602 10.69 -2.07 0.07
C ASP A 602 11.21 -3.37 0.69
N LEU A 603 12.00 -4.15 -0.05
CA LEU A 603 12.63 -5.37 0.45
C LEU A 603 13.64 -5.09 1.56
N LEU A 604 14.45 -4.03 1.44
CA LEU A 604 15.33 -3.55 2.51
C LEU A 604 14.54 -3.24 3.79
N LEU A 605 13.44 -2.49 3.66
CA LEU A 605 12.60 -2.10 4.81
C LEU A 605 11.83 -3.29 5.41
N ASP A 606 11.46 -4.26 4.59
CA ASP A 606 10.84 -5.50 5.03
C ASP A 606 11.86 -6.45 5.71
N GLY A 607 13.16 -6.14 5.65
CA GLY A 607 14.23 -6.94 6.26
C GLY A 607 14.63 -8.17 5.46
N GLU A 608 14.37 -8.17 4.15
CA GLU A 608 14.68 -9.29 3.26
C GLU A 608 16.18 -9.42 2.99
N LYS A 609 16.62 -10.67 2.82
CA LYS A 609 18.03 -11.05 2.65
C LYS A 609 18.19 -12.10 1.55
N GLY A 610 19.44 -12.33 1.16
CA GLY A 610 19.82 -13.28 0.14
C GLY A 610 19.50 -12.79 -1.28
N ILE A 611 19.49 -13.72 -2.23
CA ILE A 611 19.27 -13.40 -3.64
C ILE A 611 17.79 -13.14 -3.93
N TRP A 612 17.54 -12.10 -4.72
CA TRP A 612 16.23 -11.74 -5.29
C TRP A 612 16.38 -11.41 -6.77
N HIS A 613 15.48 -11.92 -7.60
CA HIS A 613 15.35 -11.50 -8.99
C HIS A 613 14.34 -10.35 -9.09
N LEU A 614 14.81 -9.17 -9.47
CA LEU A 614 13.95 -7.99 -9.68
C LEU A 614 14.02 -7.55 -11.14
N THR A 615 13.02 -7.99 -11.93
CA THR A 615 12.84 -7.61 -13.34
C THR A 615 11.36 -7.32 -13.60
N ASN A 616 11.04 -6.46 -14.56
CA ASN A 616 9.64 -6.30 -14.96
C ASN A 616 9.12 -7.62 -15.55
N LYS A 617 7.85 -7.93 -15.29
CA LYS A 617 7.24 -9.19 -15.73
C LYS A 617 7.25 -9.27 -17.26
N GLY A 618 8.02 -10.20 -17.80
CA GLY A 618 8.13 -10.46 -19.23
C GLY A 618 9.55 -10.91 -19.62
N ALA A 619 9.66 -11.40 -20.85
CA ALA A 619 10.92 -11.69 -21.53
C ALA A 619 10.77 -11.21 -22.97
N VAL A 620 11.79 -10.55 -23.50
CA VAL A 620 11.74 -9.97 -24.85
C VAL A 620 13.13 -10.03 -25.48
N SER A 621 13.18 -10.25 -26.80
CA SER A 621 14.43 -10.13 -27.55
C SER A 621 14.81 -8.65 -27.72
N TRP A 622 16.10 -8.35 -27.88
CA TRP A 622 16.52 -6.96 -28.16
C TRP A 622 15.86 -6.40 -29.42
N HIS A 623 15.66 -7.24 -30.45
CA HIS A 623 14.97 -6.88 -31.68
C HIS A 623 13.51 -6.50 -31.45
N ASP A 624 12.79 -7.32 -30.70
CA ASP A 624 11.36 -7.07 -30.44
C ASP A 624 11.18 -5.86 -29.53
N LEU A 625 12.08 -5.68 -28.55
CA LEU A 625 12.11 -4.46 -27.73
C LEU A 625 12.35 -3.21 -28.58
N ALA A 626 13.29 -3.24 -29.54
CA ALA A 626 13.51 -2.12 -30.44
C ALA A 626 12.27 -1.82 -31.30
N CYS A 627 11.56 -2.86 -31.76
CA CYS A 627 10.33 -2.73 -32.52
C CYS A 627 9.19 -2.11 -31.69
N GLU A 628 8.99 -2.58 -30.46
CA GLU A 628 7.99 -2.02 -29.53
C GLU A 628 8.28 -0.55 -29.25
N VAL A 629 9.54 -0.22 -28.95
CA VAL A 629 9.97 1.16 -28.66
C VAL A 629 9.74 2.07 -29.87
N ALA A 630 9.96 1.59 -31.09
CA ALA A 630 9.66 2.32 -32.31
C ALA A 630 8.14 2.60 -32.44
N ASP A 631 7.28 1.62 -32.14
CA ASP A 631 5.82 1.82 -32.17
C ASP A 631 5.37 2.88 -31.17
N TRP A 632 5.82 2.77 -29.92
CA TRP A 632 5.52 3.74 -28.87
C TRP A 632 5.98 5.15 -29.24
N ALA A 633 7.16 5.26 -29.86
CA ALA A 633 7.70 6.53 -30.36
C ALA A 633 7.06 7.01 -31.67
N LYS A 634 6.15 6.24 -32.27
CA LYS A 634 5.53 6.49 -33.59
C LYS A 634 6.57 6.63 -34.72
N LEU A 635 7.61 5.80 -34.69
CA LEU A 635 8.68 5.71 -35.69
C LEU A 635 8.53 4.46 -36.55
N GLY A 636 9.13 4.47 -37.75
CA GLY A 636 9.16 3.30 -38.64
C GLY A 636 10.08 2.19 -38.13
N ARG A 637 9.71 0.93 -38.39
CA ARG A 637 10.53 -0.26 -38.07
C ARG A 637 11.48 -0.67 -39.19
N ASP A 638 11.42 0.01 -40.34
CA ASP A 638 12.10 -0.36 -41.58
C ASP A 638 13.64 -0.36 -41.49
N ARG A 639 14.19 0.32 -40.48
CA ARG A 639 15.64 0.43 -40.21
C ARG A 639 16.12 -0.43 -39.04
N ILE A 640 15.24 -1.26 -38.46
CA ILE A 640 15.64 -2.22 -37.43
C ILE A 640 16.11 -3.49 -38.14
N ARG A 641 17.37 -3.88 -37.92
CA ARG A 641 18.04 -5.00 -38.57
C ARG A 641 18.44 -6.04 -37.55
N ARG A 642 18.40 -7.31 -38.00
CA ARG A 642 18.90 -8.45 -37.24
C ARG A 642 20.36 -8.72 -37.61
N PRO A 643 21.21 -9.14 -36.66
CA PRO A 643 22.57 -9.56 -36.98
C PRO A 643 22.56 -10.84 -37.84
N GLU A 644 23.51 -10.97 -38.78
CA GLU A 644 23.55 -12.09 -39.73
C GLU A 644 23.87 -13.45 -39.07
N ARG A 645 24.70 -13.44 -38.01
CA ARG A 645 25.11 -14.63 -37.26
C ARG A 645 25.24 -14.31 -35.78
N GLU A 646 24.45 -14.99 -34.96
CA GLU A 646 24.57 -14.91 -33.51
C GLU A 646 24.05 -16.19 -32.84
N GLU A 647 24.66 -16.56 -31.72
CA GLU A 647 24.19 -17.64 -30.85
C GLU A 647 22.93 -17.21 -30.09
N ALA A 648 22.03 -18.18 -29.87
CA ALA A 648 20.86 -17.95 -29.04
C ALA A 648 21.24 -17.98 -27.56
N VAL A 649 20.87 -16.93 -26.84
CA VAL A 649 21.14 -16.75 -25.42
C VAL A 649 19.88 -16.18 -24.77
N ASP A 650 19.32 -16.89 -23.80
CA ASP A 650 18.15 -16.43 -23.05
C ASP A 650 18.49 -16.27 -21.58
N THR A 651 18.85 -15.05 -21.17
CA THR A 651 19.12 -14.71 -19.76
C THR A 651 17.87 -14.14 -19.07
N SER A 652 16.67 -14.37 -19.60
CA SER A 652 15.45 -13.90 -18.96
C SER A 652 15.31 -14.45 -17.54
N MET A 653 14.72 -13.65 -16.66
CA MET A 653 14.57 -13.97 -15.25
C MET A 653 13.13 -13.83 -14.80
N THR A 654 12.73 -14.70 -13.88
CA THR A 654 11.52 -14.59 -13.07
C THR A 654 11.87 -14.86 -11.61
N SER A 655 10.90 -14.74 -10.70
CA SER A 655 11.14 -14.90 -9.26
C SER A 655 10.27 -16.00 -8.67
N ASN A 656 10.88 -16.91 -7.91
CA ASN A 656 10.17 -17.88 -7.06
C ASN A 656 9.78 -17.28 -5.69
N ARG A 657 10.26 -16.07 -5.38
CA ARG A 657 9.93 -15.33 -4.15
C ARG A 657 8.74 -14.38 -4.32
N GLY A 658 8.18 -14.33 -5.54
CA GLY A 658 7.01 -13.52 -5.90
C GLY A 658 7.34 -12.43 -6.91
N ILE A 659 6.40 -12.12 -7.81
CA ILE A 659 6.58 -11.08 -8.83
C ILE A 659 6.25 -9.72 -8.20
N VAL A 660 7.30 -8.97 -7.85
CA VAL A 660 7.17 -7.69 -7.15
C VAL A 660 7.05 -6.50 -8.11
N LEU A 661 7.70 -6.57 -9.29
CA LEU A 661 7.64 -5.52 -10.30
C LEU A 661 6.44 -5.74 -11.24
N ARG A 662 5.89 -4.65 -11.77
CA ARG A 662 4.80 -4.67 -12.76
C ARG A 662 5.26 -5.22 -14.13
N SER A 663 4.34 -5.32 -15.07
CA SER A 663 4.64 -5.71 -16.45
C SER A 663 5.61 -4.74 -17.14
N LEU A 664 6.31 -5.25 -18.16
CA LEU A 664 7.15 -4.43 -19.02
C LEU A 664 6.35 -3.28 -19.67
N ASP A 665 5.15 -3.56 -20.17
CA ASP A 665 4.25 -2.55 -20.76
C ASP A 665 3.98 -1.38 -19.80
N GLY A 666 3.76 -1.68 -18.52
CA GLY A 666 3.56 -0.65 -17.50
C GLY A 666 4.81 0.22 -17.32
N GLY A 667 5.99 -0.39 -17.33
CA GLY A 667 7.27 0.34 -17.28
C GLY A 667 7.54 1.18 -18.53
N LEU A 668 7.21 0.66 -19.72
CA LEU A 668 7.32 1.38 -20.99
C LEU A 668 6.38 2.57 -21.03
N ASN A 669 5.12 2.41 -20.62
CA ASN A 669 4.15 3.50 -20.57
C ASN A 669 4.69 4.67 -19.73
N ASP A 670 5.13 4.41 -18.50
CA ASP A 670 5.70 5.45 -17.62
C ASP A 670 6.98 6.06 -18.18
N PHE A 671 7.83 5.26 -18.83
CA PHE A 671 9.00 5.78 -19.51
C PHE A 671 8.61 6.81 -20.57
N PHE A 672 7.64 6.52 -21.44
CA PHE A 672 7.21 7.49 -22.46
C PHE A 672 6.51 8.72 -21.87
N ASP A 673 5.72 8.56 -20.81
CA ASP A 673 5.01 9.68 -20.17
C ASP A 673 5.95 10.63 -19.39
N HIS A 674 7.00 10.06 -18.77
CA HIS A 674 7.81 10.77 -17.77
C HIS A 674 9.29 10.90 -18.12
N SER A 675 9.75 10.39 -19.27
CA SER A 675 11.18 10.46 -19.62
C SER A 675 11.66 11.89 -19.86
N GLU A 676 12.48 12.36 -18.93
CA GLU A 676 13.28 13.59 -19.06
C GLU A 676 14.33 13.41 -20.17
N ALA A 677 14.87 12.20 -20.31
CA ALA A 677 15.81 11.85 -21.37
C ALA A 677 15.21 12.06 -22.77
N LEU A 678 13.97 11.59 -22.99
CA LEU A 678 13.25 11.78 -24.26
C LEU A 678 12.90 13.24 -24.52
N ARG A 679 12.46 13.98 -23.49
CA ARG A 679 12.16 15.42 -23.60
C ARG A 679 13.39 16.25 -23.94
N ALA A 680 14.58 15.81 -23.54
CA ALA A 680 15.82 16.51 -23.84
C ALA A 680 16.32 16.26 -25.29
N ILE A 681 15.78 15.25 -25.99
CA ILE A 681 16.15 14.90 -27.38
C ILE A 681 15.01 15.14 -28.39
N ALA A 682 13.84 15.56 -27.90
CA ALA A 682 12.70 16.02 -28.70
C ALA A 682 12.86 17.52 -28.96
#